data_AF-A0A9E2LW38-F1
#
_entry.id   AF-A0A9E2LW38-F1
#
_cell.length_a   1.000
_cell.length_b   1.000
_cell.length_c   1.000
_cell.angle_alpha   90.00
_cell.angle_beta   90.00
_cell.angle_gamma   90.00
#
_symmetry.space_group_name_H-M   'P 1'
#
loop_
_entity.id
_entity.type
_entity.pdbx_description
1 polymer ?
#
loop_
_entity_poly.entity_id
_entity_poly.type
_entity_poly.pdbx_seq_one_letter_code
_entity_poly.pdbx_strand_id
1 'polypeptide(L)'
;MRSLLPLFPLFLLLSTLPACRLAMDIPDGPDAPCNGDGIRDANETCDGTDLGGFSCEGLGYHAGALACTTGCRWDTTQCEAAGYCGDGRIQSPAEACEGPELGGATCESIGYSGGNLACGDDCALDTSGCDAICNSDGFKDPWETCDGEELGDTTCQTLGYHAGTLTCTAACTFGLESCMAEGRCGDGDLNAGFEDCEPGNAMITTCESLGLHGGTLVCGDDCMFDISGCQGSCGDGVVQAPYEVCDGTDLGGTDCESLGLHPGILQCTAACTFNTTACGGSCGDGIVQAAYEQCEPGQNNPETCRTLSHFTGKLCDETCQYDESRCLDATQVSAGGQFTCARLSDGTVRCWGSNTEGQLATGTTSIGSNVPIPTVSLPPVLSVHGGGIHACALLGDNTLSCWGANYYGQIGTGNILTPVLQPTVIAGLSNVTQLDPGGAFTCALLTDQSARCWGRNHRGQLGNGNMVDQLQPAAVQLVPGVVRISTGTAHACAILEPGGALRCWGDNNYGQLGDDTTVDRSSPVQVSGLTNVFAVAAGGNHTCAIDTGGGTWCWGQAGNGQTGDGAPFGNRLIPVQPDWSQTAVAIATGYQHTCAITVNGAVYCWGENSSGQCGSGSTSDRSRPNLVNGVSNAVAITAGDSHTCVLLNTGIIRCWGLNNYGQLGDGTTTMRLLPVEVLP
;
A
#
# COMPACT_ATOMS: atom_id res chain seq x y z
N MET A 1 -30.61 29.84 -3.57
CA MET A 1 -30.83 30.84 -2.52
C MET A 1 -30.55 30.24 -1.15
N ARG A 2 -29.34 30.47 -0.61
CA ARG A 2 -29.02 31.02 0.73
C ARG A 2 -27.53 30.75 0.97
N SER A 3 -26.80 31.84 1.05
CA SER A 3 -25.37 32.00 1.35
C SER A 3 -25.15 31.95 2.86
N LEU A 4 -23.95 31.54 3.31
CA LEU A 4 -23.07 32.30 4.23
C LEU A 4 -21.71 31.56 4.44
N LEU A 5 -20.63 32.27 4.14
CA LEU A 5 -19.19 32.08 4.45
C LEU A 5 -18.78 33.23 5.44
N PRO A 6 -17.51 33.42 5.89
CA PRO A 6 -16.49 32.57 6.56
C PRO A 6 -15.78 33.29 7.76
N LEU A 7 -14.63 32.75 8.23
CA LEU A 7 -13.44 33.34 8.94
C LEU A 7 -13.23 33.09 10.45
N PHE A 8 -12.06 32.51 10.81
CA PHE A 8 -11.01 33.08 11.69
C PHE A 8 -9.71 32.22 11.71
N PRO A 9 -8.50 32.81 11.61
CA PRO A 9 -7.22 32.13 11.87
C PRO A 9 -6.47 32.67 13.11
N LEU A 10 -5.34 32.01 13.45
CA LEU A 10 -4.14 32.47 14.21
C LEU A 10 -3.95 31.91 15.65
N PHE A 11 -2.88 31.15 15.90
CA PHE A 11 -1.77 31.53 16.82
C PHE A 11 -0.55 30.58 16.76
N LEU A 12 0.63 31.20 16.89
CA LEU A 12 2.01 30.67 16.86
C LEU A 12 2.38 29.80 18.08
N LEU A 13 3.39 28.93 17.91
CA LEU A 13 4.54 28.82 18.84
C LEU A 13 5.77 28.19 18.16
N LEU A 14 6.88 28.94 18.15
CA LEU A 14 8.24 28.58 17.74
C LEU A 14 9.15 28.64 18.98
N SER A 15 9.98 27.62 19.21
CA SER A 15 11.34 27.65 19.84
C SER A 15 11.71 26.23 20.29
N THR A 16 12.91 25.64 20.20
CA THR A 16 14.28 26.02 19.78
C THR A 16 15.10 24.71 19.86
N LEU A 17 15.99 24.44 18.89
CA LEU A 17 17.11 23.49 19.00
C LEU A 17 18.37 24.24 19.48
N PRO A 18 19.38 23.53 20.05
CA PRO A 18 20.67 23.53 19.34
C PRO A 18 21.42 22.19 19.37
N ALA A 19 22.30 22.06 18.37
CA ALA A 19 23.18 20.93 18.08
C ALA A 19 24.46 20.92 18.94
N CYS A 20 25.06 19.74 19.10
CA CYS A 20 26.37 19.52 19.73
C CYS A 20 27.36 18.90 18.73
N ARG A 21 28.55 19.48 18.56
CA ARG A 21 29.69 18.88 17.85
C ARG A 21 31.04 19.37 18.41
N LEU A 22 31.93 18.39 18.63
CA LEU A 22 33.41 18.39 18.70
C LEU A 22 34.13 18.91 19.96
N ALA A 23 34.90 18.01 20.58
CA ALA A 23 36.15 18.28 21.29
C ALA A 23 37.22 17.28 20.78
N MET A 24 38.40 17.79 20.46
CA MET A 24 39.64 17.09 20.11
C MET A 24 40.64 17.37 21.23
N ASP A 25 41.32 16.35 21.74
CA ASP A 25 42.39 16.49 22.75
C ASP A 25 43.71 16.98 22.15
N ILE A 26 44.41 17.85 22.89
CA ILE A 26 45.74 18.41 22.59
C ILE A 26 46.71 17.91 23.67
N PRO A 27 47.93 17.43 23.34
CA PRO A 27 48.96 17.11 24.32
C PRO A 27 49.72 18.36 24.81
N ASP A 28 50.00 18.43 26.12
CA ASP A 28 50.76 19.51 26.76
C ASP A 28 52.29 19.38 26.58
N GLY A 29 52.99 20.52 26.62
CA GLY A 29 54.40 20.67 26.28
C GLY A 29 55.41 20.57 27.45
N PRO A 30 56.71 20.75 27.16
CA PRO A 30 57.85 20.22 27.95
C PRO A 30 58.25 20.98 29.24
N ASP A 31 57.37 21.79 29.83
CA ASP A 31 57.71 22.61 31.03
C ASP A 31 56.62 22.57 32.14
N ALA A 32 55.90 21.45 32.30
CA ALA A 32 54.95 21.26 33.40
C ALA A 32 55.66 20.74 34.69
N PRO A 33 55.29 21.21 35.91
CA PRO A 33 55.78 20.65 37.17
C PRO A 33 55.17 19.25 37.47
N CYS A 34 55.88 18.41 38.25
CA CYS A 34 55.40 17.10 38.77
C CYS A 34 54.06 17.32 39.50
N ASN A 35 52.94 17.08 38.82
CA ASN A 35 51.62 17.43 39.34
C ASN A 35 50.91 16.23 40.00
N GLY A 36 51.54 15.05 40.04
CA GLY A 36 50.96 13.87 40.68
C GLY A 36 49.63 13.48 40.05
N ASP A 37 49.53 13.58 38.73
CA ASP A 37 48.35 13.16 37.97
C ASP A 37 48.31 11.64 37.75
N GLY A 38 49.38 10.93 38.15
CA GLY A 38 49.41 9.48 38.28
C GLY A 38 49.79 8.77 36.99
N ILE A 39 50.40 9.47 36.04
CA ILE A 39 50.89 8.92 34.78
C ILE A 39 52.36 9.32 34.61
N ARG A 40 53.26 8.33 34.59
CA ARG A 40 54.70 8.57 34.43
C ARG A 40 55.06 8.95 32.99
N ASP A 41 55.46 10.22 32.78
CA ASP A 41 55.90 10.70 31.47
C ASP A 41 57.34 10.28 31.12
N ALA A 42 57.69 10.36 29.83
CA ALA A 42 58.94 9.80 29.29
C ALA A 42 60.24 10.37 29.89
N ASN A 43 60.20 11.51 30.59
CA ASN A 43 61.34 12.16 31.24
C ASN A 43 61.36 12.04 32.77
N GLU A 44 60.46 11.24 33.35
CA GLU A 44 60.32 11.07 34.80
C GLU A 44 60.73 9.66 35.26
N THR A 45 61.44 9.59 36.39
CA THR A 45 61.81 8.30 37.02
C THR A 45 60.74 7.81 38.03
N CYS A 46 59.89 8.71 38.51
CA CYS A 46 58.71 8.45 39.34
C CYS A 46 57.78 9.67 39.31
N ASP A 47 56.46 9.49 39.47
CA ASP A 47 55.47 10.58 39.62
C ASP A 47 54.55 10.31 40.82
N GLY A 48 54.56 11.21 41.80
CA GLY A 48 53.76 11.08 43.02
C GLY A 48 53.98 9.75 43.76
N THR A 49 52.95 8.89 43.76
CA THR A 49 53.00 7.54 44.36
C THR A 49 53.37 6.44 43.37
N ASP A 50 53.48 6.74 42.07
CA ASP A 50 53.97 5.81 41.07
C ASP A 50 55.50 5.84 41.00
N LEU A 51 56.13 4.85 41.65
CA LEU A 51 57.58 4.67 41.71
C LEU A 51 58.15 3.92 40.49
N GLY A 52 57.31 3.62 39.49
CA GLY A 52 57.71 2.89 38.29
C GLY A 52 58.04 1.42 38.53
N GLY A 53 57.54 0.84 39.63
CA GLY A 53 57.74 -0.57 40.00
C GLY A 53 59.06 -0.87 40.72
N PHE A 54 59.86 0.14 41.07
CA PHE A 54 61.14 -0.04 41.77
C PHE A 54 60.97 0.04 43.29
N SER A 55 61.77 -0.74 44.02
CA SER A 55 61.84 -0.79 45.49
C SER A 55 63.30 -0.60 45.96
N CYS A 56 63.52 -0.39 47.27
CA CYS A 56 64.87 -0.37 47.83
C CYS A 56 65.66 -1.66 47.49
N GLU A 57 64.96 -2.80 47.49
CA GLU A 57 65.51 -4.12 47.11
C GLU A 57 65.89 -4.17 45.63
N GLY A 58 65.05 -3.62 44.75
CA GLY A 58 65.35 -3.49 43.32
C GLY A 58 66.52 -2.56 43.00
N LEU A 59 66.96 -1.74 43.97
CA LEU A 59 68.12 -0.86 43.87
C LEU A 59 69.34 -1.38 44.66
N GLY A 60 69.28 -2.61 45.20
CA GLY A 60 70.41 -3.29 45.84
C GLY A 60 70.54 -3.10 47.36
N TYR A 61 69.49 -2.66 48.05
CA TYR A 61 69.46 -2.58 49.52
C TYR A 61 68.68 -3.76 50.11
N HIS A 62 69.05 -4.23 51.31
CA HIS A 62 68.42 -5.41 51.92
C HIS A 62 66.93 -5.20 52.26
N ALA A 63 66.54 -3.99 52.68
CA ALA A 63 65.16 -3.63 52.99
C ALA A 63 64.96 -2.11 53.02
N GLY A 64 63.72 -1.64 53.10
CA GLY A 64 63.35 -0.24 53.31
C GLY A 64 62.36 0.32 52.29
N ALA A 65 61.91 1.56 52.50
CA ALA A 65 60.87 2.18 51.66
C ALA A 65 61.47 3.20 50.67
N LEU A 66 61.29 2.93 49.38
CA LEU A 66 61.65 3.85 48.30
C LEU A 66 60.55 4.92 48.14
N ALA A 67 60.94 6.19 47.94
CA ALA A 67 59.99 7.28 47.74
C ALA A 67 60.37 8.15 46.53
N CYS A 68 59.45 9.01 46.08
CA CYS A 68 59.70 9.97 45.00
C CYS A 68 59.96 11.37 45.57
N THR A 69 61.05 12.00 45.13
CA THR A 69 61.35 13.40 45.48
C THR A 69 60.50 14.39 44.67
N THR A 70 60.40 15.63 45.13
CA THR A 70 59.69 16.72 44.43
C THR A 70 60.30 17.12 43.07
N GLY A 71 61.42 16.51 42.67
CA GLY A 71 62.06 16.65 41.37
C GLY A 71 61.95 15.39 40.49
N CYS A 72 60.98 14.52 40.78
CA CYS A 72 60.66 13.30 40.03
C CYS A 72 61.84 12.30 39.90
N ARG A 73 62.60 12.12 41.00
CA ARG A 73 63.76 11.19 41.18
C ARG A 73 63.57 10.32 42.44
N TRP A 74 64.12 9.10 42.47
CA TRP A 74 64.08 8.21 43.64
C TRP A 74 64.81 8.78 44.87
N ASP A 75 64.19 8.63 46.04
CA ASP A 75 64.74 8.91 47.36
C ASP A 75 65.05 7.60 48.09
N THR A 76 66.34 7.30 48.28
CA THR A 76 66.83 6.06 48.89
C THR A 76 67.22 6.21 50.37
N THR A 77 66.91 7.36 50.99
CA THR A 77 67.38 7.66 52.35
C THR A 77 66.75 6.79 53.45
N GLN A 78 65.69 6.03 53.15
CA GLN A 78 65.05 5.09 54.06
C GLN A 78 65.31 3.61 53.73
N CYS A 79 66.34 3.32 52.93
CA CYS A 79 66.81 1.95 52.69
C CYS A 79 67.86 1.52 53.76
N GLU A 80 67.81 0.27 54.23
CA GLU A 80 68.65 -0.29 55.31
C GLU A 80 69.97 -0.93 54.78
N ALA A 81 71.09 -0.76 55.50
CA ALA A 81 72.46 -0.99 54.98
C ALA A 81 73.30 -2.09 55.68
N ALA A 82 72.70 -3.10 56.32
CA ALA A 82 73.43 -4.23 56.94
C ALA A 82 73.33 -5.51 56.08
N GLY A 83 74.47 -6.19 55.83
CA GLY A 83 74.61 -7.36 54.94
C GLY A 83 75.28 -7.00 53.59
N TYR A 84 76.52 -6.50 53.63
CA TYR A 84 77.22 -6.01 52.44
C TYR A 84 78.37 -6.93 52.07
N CYS A 85 78.27 -7.56 50.90
CA CYS A 85 79.29 -8.48 50.40
C CYS A 85 80.66 -7.80 50.19
N GLY A 86 81.73 -8.35 50.78
CA GLY A 86 83.12 -7.92 50.58
C GLY A 86 83.74 -7.10 51.73
N ASP A 87 83.19 -7.17 52.95
CA ASP A 87 83.68 -6.57 54.19
C ASP A 87 84.68 -7.42 55.01
N GLY A 88 84.94 -8.66 54.59
CA GLY A 88 85.91 -9.62 55.08
C GLY A 88 85.46 -10.50 56.26
N ARG A 89 84.16 -10.61 56.56
CA ARG A 89 83.58 -11.60 57.49
C ARG A 89 82.25 -12.21 57.00
N ILE A 90 82.17 -13.55 56.94
CA ILE A 90 80.91 -14.28 56.66
C ILE A 90 79.86 -14.04 57.77
N GLN A 91 78.72 -13.43 57.42
CA GLN A 91 77.65 -13.03 58.35
C GLN A 91 76.34 -13.78 58.09
N SER A 92 76.28 -15.05 58.51
CA SER A 92 75.10 -15.92 58.36
C SER A 92 73.87 -15.39 59.13
N PRO A 93 72.63 -15.47 58.57
CA PRO A 93 72.27 -16.16 57.33
C PRO A 93 72.31 -15.28 56.07
N ALA A 94 72.76 -14.03 56.17
CA ALA A 94 72.71 -13.07 55.06
C ALA A 94 73.75 -13.37 53.96
N GLU A 95 74.88 -13.99 54.31
CA GLU A 95 75.97 -14.34 53.38
C GLU A 95 76.43 -15.79 53.59
N ALA A 96 76.71 -16.51 52.50
CA ALA A 96 77.13 -17.92 52.52
C ALA A 96 78.66 -18.09 52.40
N CYS A 97 79.34 -17.11 51.81
CA CYS A 97 80.78 -17.07 51.64
C CYS A 97 81.26 -15.63 51.51
N GLU A 98 82.58 -15.43 51.54
CA GLU A 98 83.14 -14.12 51.25
C GLU A 98 84.55 -14.17 50.66
N GLY A 99 84.71 -13.59 49.47
CA GLY A 99 85.97 -13.62 48.74
C GLY A 99 86.49 -15.06 48.62
N PRO A 100 87.71 -15.38 49.09
CA PRO A 100 88.22 -16.76 49.07
C PRO A 100 87.73 -17.65 50.23
N GLU A 101 87.01 -17.11 51.21
CA GLU A 101 86.56 -17.84 52.40
C GLU A 101 85.15 -18.43 52.17
N LEU A 102 85.06 -19.73 51.91
CA LEU A 102 83.82 -20.42 51.52
C LEU A 102 83.03 -21.00 52.70
N GLY A 103 83.30 -20.55 53.93
CA GLY A 103 82.59 -21.04 55.13
C GLY A 103 82.76 -22.54 55.43
N GLY A 104 83.71 -23.21 54.78
CA GLY A 104 83.93 -24.66 54.87
C GLY A 104 83.16 -25.50 53.83
N ALA A 105 82.44 -24.86 52.91
CA ALA A 105 81.75 -25.53 51.81
C ALA A 105 82.74 -25.97 50.71
N THR A 106 82.50 -27.16 50.15
CA THR A 106 83.08 -27.67 48.91
C THR A 106 81.95 -28.07 47.97
N CYS A 107 82.22 -28.18 46.66
CA CYS A 107 81.23 -28.69 45.69
C CYS A 107 80.61 -30.02 46.17
N GLU A 108 81.42 -30.89 46.78
CA GLU A 108 81.00 -32.18 47.33
C GLU A 108 80.12 -32.04 48.59
N SER A 109 80.38 -31.04 49.43
CA SER A 109 79.62 -30.83 50.67
C SER A 109 78.24 -30.21 50.42
N ILE A 110 77.98 -29.71 49.21
CA ILE A 110 76.70 -29.09 48.82
C ILE A 110 76.00 -29.83 47.66
N GLY A 111 76.42 -31.06 47.33
CA GLY A 111 75.65 -31.97 46.48
C GLY A 111 76.24 -32.30 45.09
N TYR A 112 77.38 -31.75 44.71
CA TYR A 112 78.02 -32.01 43.41
C TYR A 112 79.07 -33.13 43.48
N SER A 113 79.46 -33.69 42.33
CA SER A 113 80.41 -34.82 42.25
C SER A 113 81.88 -34.44 42.42
N GLY A 114 82.18 -33.13 42.34
CA GLY A 114 83.51 -32.54 42.41
C GLY A 114 83.50 -31.12 41.84
N GLY A 115 84.69 -30.53 41.66
CA GLY A 115 84.88 -29.22 41.01
C GLY A 115 85.37 -28.12 41.95
N ASN A 116 85.45 -26.90 41.42
CA ASN A 116 85.93 -25.71 42.14
C ASN A 116 84.74 -24.82 42.55
N LEU A 117 84.45 -24.81 43.84
CA LEU A 117 83.48 -23.89 44.43
C LEU A 117 84.13 -22.52 44.60
N ALA A 118 83.42 -21.46 44.19
CA ALA A 118 83.85 -20.08 44.38
C ALA A 118 82.81 -19.29 45.17
N CYS A 119 83.15 -18.07 45.56
CA CYS A 119 82.19 -17.11 46.11
C CYS A 119 81.87 -16.07 45.04
N GLY A 120 80.57 -15.84 44.80
CA GLY A 120 80.10 -14.81 43.89
C GLY A 120 80.27 -13.40 44.45
N ASP A 121 80.15 -12.39 43.59
CA ASP A 121 80.22 -10.96 43.95
C ASP A 121 79.02 -10.51 44.84
N ASP A 122 78.03 -11.39 45.02
CA ASP A 122 76.85 -11.24 45.87
C ASP A 122 76.95 -12.05 47.19
N CYS A 123 78.11 -12.66 47.46
CA CYS A 123 78.40 -13.45 48.66
C CYS A 123 77.52 -14.72 48.81
N ALA A 124 76.95 -15.18 47.70
CA ALA A 124 76.43 -16.52 47.53
C ALA A 124 77.53 -17.47 47.00
N LEU A 125 77.43 -18.76 47.33
CA LEU A 125 78.34 -19.77 46.80
C LEU A 125 78.10 -19.92 45.28
N ASP A 126 79.12 -19.61 44.49
CA ASP A 126 79.10 -19.78 43.04
C ASP A 126 79.46 -21.23 42.69
N THR A 127 78.42 -21.99 42.35
CA THR A 127 78.50 -23.41 41.97
C THR A 127 78.81 -23.63 40.50
N SER A 128 79.01 -22.57 39.70
CA SER A 128 79.26 -22.69 38.25
C SER A 128 80.55 -23.45 37.90
N GLY A 129 81.51 -23.51 38.83
CA GLY A 129 82.74 -24.31 38.73
C GLY A 129 82.62 -25.74 39.25
N CYS A 130 81.43 -26.18 39.72
CA CYS A 130 81.17 -27.52 40.21
C CYS A 130 80.68 -28.47 39.10
N ASP A 131 81.11 -29.73 39.14
CA ASP A 131 80.77 -30.74 38.13
C ASP A 131 79.45 -31.48 38.50
N ALA A 132 78.39 -31.27 37.70
CA ALA A 132 77.04 -31.81 37.92
C ALA A 132 76.70 -33.07 37.08
N ILE A 133 75.67 -33.83 37.50
CA ILE A 133 75.05 -34.95 36.77
C ILE A 133 73.52 -34.72 36.69
N CYS A 134 72.92 -34.63 35.48
CA CYS A 134 71.46 -34.51 35.24
C CYS A 134 70.77 -35.88 35.54
N ASN A 135 69.58 -35.88 36.17
CA ASN A 135 68.78 -37.01 36.70
C ASN A 135 69.27 -37.67 38.01
N SER A 136 69.28 -36.98 39.16
CA SER A 136 69.57 -37.74 40.39
C SER A 136 68.96 -37.31 41.72
N ASP A 137 68.42 -36.10 41.88
CA ASP A 137 67.93 -35.66 43.20
C ASP A 137 66.44 -35.29 43.26
N GLY A 138 65.75 -35.14 42.12
CA GLY A 138 64.31 -34.96 42.08
C GLY A 138 63.85 -33.56 42.48
N PHE A 139 64.74 -32.57 42.43
CA PHE A 139 64.41 -31.16 42.62
C PHE A 139 64.80 -30.37 41.38
N LYS A 140 63.92 -29.49 40.90
CA LYS A 140 64.20 -28.64 39.73
C LYS A 140 65.12 -27.48 40.12
N ASP A 141 66.38 -27.54 39.71
CA ASP A 141 67.35 -26.47 39.95
C ASP A 141 67.07 -25.22 39.09
N PRO A 142 67.57 -24.02 39.47
CA PRO A 142 67.26 -22.76 38.79
C PRO A 142 67.60 -22.69 37.28
N TRP A 143 68.49 -23.56 36.81
CA TRP A 143 68.93 -23.63 35.41
C TRP A 143 68.29 -24.79 34.64
N GLU A 144 67.48 -25.61 35.29
CA GLU A 144 66.81 -26.77 34.72
C GLU A 144 65.35 -26.43 34.39
N THR A 145 64.84 -26.92 33.27
CA THR A 145 63.40 -26.78 32.97
C THR A 145 62.58 -27.90 33.64
N CYS A 146 63.23 -29.03 33.95
CA CYS A 146 62.71 -30.20 34.65
C CYS A 146 63.90 -31.07 35.15
N ASP A 147 63.69 -31.94 36.14
CA ASP A 147 64.66 -32.98 36.58
C ASP A 147 63.96 -34.34 36.74
N GLY A 148 64.39 -35.36 35.99
CA GLY A 148 63.81 -36.70 36.04
C GLY A 148 62.30 -36.74 35.80
N GLU A 149 61.53 -37.10 36.84
CA GLU A 149 60.05 -37.14 36.83
C GLU A 149 59.40 -35.87 37.42
N GLU A 150 60.18 -34.94 37.98
CA GLU A 150 59.68 -33.70 38.57
C GLU A 150 59.51 -32.61 37.48
N LEU A 151 58.27 -32.41 37.05
CA LEU A 151 57.89 -31.50 35.97
C LEU A 151 57.22 -30.20 36.50
N GLY A 152 57.03 -30.08 37.82
CA GLY A 152 56.17 -29.08 38.46
C GLY A 152 54.68 -29.27 38.10
N ASP A 153 53.87 -28.19 38.20
CA ASP A 153 52.46 -28.17 37.75
C ASP A 153 52.33 -28.22 36.22
N THR A 154 53.44 -28.39 35.50
CA THR A 154 53.49 -28.34 34.04
C THR A 154 53.20 -29.73 33.48
N THR A 155 52.10 -29.84 32.74
CA THR A 155 51.68 -31.03 32.00
C THR A 155 51.65 -30.73 30.50
N CYS A 156 51.44 -31.76 29.66
CA CYS A 156 51.16 -31.53 28.24
C CYS A 156 49.97 -30.56 28.08
N GLN A 157 48.93 -30.69 28.91
CA GLN A 157 47.72 -29.84 28.90
C GLN A 157 47.99 -28.39 29.24
N THR A 158 48.79 -28.11 30.27
CA THR A 158 49.12 -26.72 30.63
C THR A 158 50.06 -26.05 29.63
N LEU A 159 50.73 -26.83 28.76
CA LEU A 159 51.54 -26.33 27.63
C LEU A 159 50.75 -26.23 26.31
N GLY A 160 49.44 -26.50 26.37
CA GLY A 160 48.47 -26.38 25.28
C GLY A 160 48.10 -27.69 24.59
N TYR A 161 48.72 -28.84 24.91
CA TYR A 161 48.44 -30.13 24.27
C TYR A 161 47.32 -30.90 24.97
N HIS A 162 46.30 -31.36 24.24
CA HIS A 162 45.13 -32.04 24.82
C HIS A 162 45.44 -33.25 25.73
N ALA A 163 46.46 -34.04 25.40
CA ALA A 163 46.85 -35.21 26.20
C ALA A 163 48.30 -35.64 25.95
N GLY A 164 48.74 -36.63 26.73
CA GLY A 164 50.08 -37.22 26.62
C GLY A 164 50.85 -37.11 27.93
N THR A 165 52.08 -37.61 27.91
CA THR A 165 52.95 -37.61 29.08
C THR A 165 54.14 -36.72 28.80
N LEU A 166 54.25 -35.64 29.55
CA LEU A 166 55.41 -34.77 29.49
C LEU A 166 56.59 -35.53 30.11
N THR A 167 57.75 -35.45 29.48
CA THR A 167 58.97 -36.12 29.98
C THR A 167 60.08 -35.09 30.10
N CYS A 168 61.06 -35.35 30.97
CA CYS A 168 62.27 -34.55 30.99
C CYS A 168 63.36 -35.20 30.13
N THR A 169 63.96 -34.45 29.21
CA THR A 169 65.04 -34.97 28.37
C THR A 169 66.37 -34.99 29.13
N ALA A 170 67.33 -35.78 28.65
CA ALA A 170 68.70 -35.82 29.20
C ALA A 170 69.48 -34.50 29.07
N ALA A 171 68.90 -33.48 28.42
CA ALA A 171 69.40 -32.11 28.35
C ALA A 171 68.68 -31.18 29.33
N CYS A 172 67.90 -31.72 30.27
CA CYS A 172 67.18 -30.99 31.32
C CYS A 172 66.18 -29.94 30.74
N THR A 173 65.51 -30.30 29.62
CA THR A 173 64.42 -29.57 28.95
C THR A 173 63.19 -30.47 28.72
N PHE A 174 61.99 -29.89 28.57
CA PHE A 174 60.76 -30.66 28.34
C PHE A 174 60.79 -31.45 27.01
N GLY A 175 60.68 -32.77 27.11
CA GLY A 175 60.50 -33.71 26.03
C GLY A 175 59.03 -33.76 25.60
N LEU A 176 58.73 -33.11 24.49
CA LEU A 176 57.36 -32.98 23.95
C LEU A 176 56.96 -34.14 23.03
N GLU A 177 57.87 -35.06 22.73
CA GLU A 177 57.66 -36.17 21.78
C GLU A 177 56.56 -37.15 22.22
N SER A 178 56.27 -37.19 23.53
CA SER A 178 55.23 -38.03 24.14
C SER A 178 53.95 -37.25 24.48
N CYS A 179 53.91 -35.94 24.19
CA CYS A 179 52.66 -35.20 24.12
C CYS A 179 51.97 -35.52 22.77
N MET A 180 50.64 -35.66 22.76
CA MET A 180 49.92 -35.99 21.54
C MET A 180 50.01 -34.84 20.54
N ALA A 181 50.46 -35.13 19.32
CA ALA A 181 50.76 -34.14 18.30
C ALA A 181 49.53 -33.53 17.58
N GLU A 182 48.31 -33.99 17.88
CA GLU A 182 47.06 -33.49 17.30
C GLU A 182 46.15 -33.00 18.45
N GLY A 183 45.56 -31.80 18.32
CA GLY A 183 44.66 -31.18 19.30
C GLY A 183 45.31 -30.16 20.24
N ARG A 184 46.06 -29.16 19.72
CA ARG A 184 46.74 -28.16 20.58
C ARG A 184 46.03 -26.82 20.54
N CYS A 185 45.47 -26.40 21.67
CA CYS A 185 44.84 -25.11 21.85
C CYS A 185 45.84 -23.96 21.57
N GLY A 186 45.50 -23.06 20.65
CA GLY A 186 46.32 -21.91 20.24
C GLY A 186 47.33 -22.20 19.14
N ASP A 187 47.23 -23.33 18.43
CA ASP A 187 48.15 -23.69 17.33
C ASP A 187 47.71 -23.15 15.96
N GLY A 188 46.46 -22.68 15.87
CA GLY A 188 45.89 -22.01 14.72
C GLY A 188 45.08 -22.93 13.80
N ASP A 189 45.00 -24.23 14.09
CA ASP A 189 44.30 -25.24 13.30
C ASP A 189 43.12 -25.85 14.06
N LEU A 190 41.86 -25.51 13.69
CA LEU A 190 40.66 -26.04 14.36
C LEU A 190 40.57 -27.59 14.29
N ASN A 191 40.88 -28.26 15.39
CA ASN A 191 40.95 -29.71 15.51
C ASN A 191 39.61 -30.32 15.99
N ALA A 192 38.71 -30.59 15.02
CA ALA A 192 37.36 -31.08 15.28
C ALA A 192 37.32 -32.32 16.23
N GLY A 193 36.63 -32.15 17.37
CA GLY A 193 36.45 -33.18 18.40
C GLY A 193 37.36 -33.03 19.62
N PHE A 194 38.28 -32.06 19.60
CA PHE A 194 39.21 -31.78 20.71
C PHE A 194 39.16 -30.31 21.18
N GLU A 195 38.78 -29.39 20.30
CA GLU A 195 38.57 -27.98 20.59
C GLU A 195 37.37 -27.44 19.81
N ASP A 196 36.67 -26.48 20.42
CA ASP A 196 35.49 -25.85 19.84
C ASP A 196 35.87 -24.56 19.10
N CYS A 197 36.99 -23.92 19.48
CA CYS A 197 37.48 -22.66 18.93
C CYS A 197 38.98 -22.45 19.16
N GLU A 198 39.54 -21.42 18.51
CA GLU A 198 40.97 -21.05 18.59
C GLU A 198 41.19 -19.60 19.04
N PRO A 199 41.92 -19.33 20.15
CA PRO A 199 42.23 -17.99 20.62
C PRO A 199 43.03 -17.18 19.59
N GLY A 200 42.52 -16.00 19.23
CA GLY A 200 43.20 -15.08 18.31
C GLY A 200 42.96 -15.34 16.82
N ASN A 201 42.24 -16.40 16.45
CA ASN A 201 41.76 -16.62 15.08
C ASN A 201 40.30 -16.14 14.91
N ALA A 202 39.88 -15.89 13.68
CA ALA A 202 38.49 -15.50 13.41
C ALA A 202 37.56 -16.70 13.62
N MET A 203 36.66 -16.62 14.60
CA MET A 203 35.69 -17.68 14.86
C MET A 203 34.72 -17.81 13.69
N ILE A 204 34.56 -19.04 13.20
CA ILE A 204 33.55 -19.39 12.19
C ILE A 204 32.17 -19.54 12.87
N THR A 205 32.18 -19.92 14.14
CA THR A 205 31.00 -20.07 15.00
C THR A 205 30.71 -18.74 15.70
N THR A 206 29.45 -18.34 15.73
CA THR A 206 28.92 -17.16 16.43
C THR A 206 27.97 -17.59 17.54
N CYS A 207 27.62 -16.67 18.46
CA CYS A 207 26.54 -16.90 19.44
C CYS A 207 25.25 -17.42 18.75
N GLU A 208 24.91 -16.85 17.59
CA GLU A 208 23.77 -17.27 16.77
C GLU A 208 23.85 -18.73 16.32
N SER A 209 25.03 -19.19 15.92
CA SER A 209 25.22 -20.59 15.53
C SER A 209 25.19 -21.59 16.70
N LEU A 210 25.32 -21.11 17.94
CA LEU A 210 25.13 -21.90 19.17
C LEU A 210 23.68 -21.86 19.68
N GLY A 211 22.76 -21.20 18.97
CA GLY A 211 21.35 -21.08 19.37
C GLY A 211 21.07 -19.93 20.34
N LEU A 212 21.98 -18.97 20.47
CA LEU A 212 21.83 -17.76 21.28
C LEU A 212 21.52 -16.55 20.40
N HIS A 213 20.90 -15.52 20.94
CA HIS A 213 20.33 -14.44 20.14
C HIS A 213 21.36 -13.47 19.52
N GLY A 214 22.59 -13.42 20.03
CA GLY A 214 23.63 -12.53 19.52
C GLY A 214 24.74 -12.28 20.54
N GLY A 215 25.49 -11.19 20.39
CA GLY A 215 26.57 -10.82 21.30
C GLY A 215 27.96 -11.23 20.82
N THR A 216 28.96 -11.12 21.71
CA THR A 216 30.35 -11.46 21.40
C THR A 216 30.67 -12.81 21.98
N LEU A 217 30.81 -13.81 21.10
CA LEU A 217 31.36 -15.11 21.46
C LEU A 217 32.86 -14.97 21.57
N VAL A 218 33.44 -15.35 22.71
CA VAL A 218 34.88 -15.40 22.90
C VAL A 218 35.33 -16.85 23.06
N CYS A 219 36.54 -17.15 22.61
CA CYS A 219 37.18 -18.44 22.87
C CYS A 219 37.96 -18.30 24.17
N GLY A 220 37.65 -19.15 25.15
CA GLY A 220 38.39 -19.20 26.41
C GLY A 220 39.82 -19.69 26.22
N ASP A 221 40.66 -19.47 27.23
CA ASP A 221 42.05 -19.96 27.26
C ASP A 221 42.14 -21.50 27.29
N ASP A 222 41.02 -22.19 27.49
CA ASP A 222 40.84 -23.63 27.42
C ASP A 222 40.31 -24.13 26.07
N CYS A 223 40.21 -23.25 25.07
CA CYS A 223 39.66 -23.53 23.74
C CYS A 223 38.20 -24.00 23.71
N MET A 224 37.44 -23.64 24.75
CA MET A 224 35.98 -23.79 24.80
C MET A 224 35.29 -22.46 24.51
N PHE A 225 34.07 -22.52 23.97
CA PHE A 225 33.25 -21.33 23.77
C PHE A 225 32.83 -20.72 25.12
N ASP A 226 33.24 -19.47 25.38
CA ASP A 226 32.71 -18.66 26.47
C ASP A 226 31.51 -17.85 25.98
N ILE A 227 30.33 -18.27 26.41
CA ILE A 227 29.04 -17.68 26.05
C ILE A 227 28.61 -16.54 26.96
N SER A 228 29.42 -16.14 27.95
CA SER A 228 29.05 -15.08 28.90
C SER A 228 28.86 -13.71 28.24
N GLY A 229 29.51 -13.49 27.09
CA GLY A 229 29.33 -12.32 26.22
C GLY A 229 28.17 -12.44 25.21
N CYS A 230 27.50 -13.59 25.14
CA CYS A 230 26.33 -13.79 24.30
C CYS A 230 25.07 -13.25 24.96
N GLN A 231 24.13 -12.78 24.14
CA GLN A 231 22.77 -12.43 24.54
C GLN A 231 21.93 -13.71 24.57
N GLY A 232 20.92 -13.78 25.45
CA GLY A 232 20.19 -14.98 25.89
C GLY A 232 19.56 -15.86 24.81
N SER A 233 18.60 -16.69 25.20
CA SER A 233 17.96 -17.65 24.29
C SER A 233 16.47 -17.73 24.55
N CYS A 234 15.72 -17.97 23.48
CA CYS A 234 14.29 -18.22 23.54
C CYS A 234 13.90 -19.22 24.64
N GLY A 235 13.12 -18.76 25.61
CA GLY A 235 12.67 -19.55 26.76
C GLY A 235 13.38 -19.24 28.07
N ASP A 236 14.20 -18.19 28.14
CA ASP A 236 14.89 -17.74 29.36
C ASP A 236 14.06 -16.78 30.22
N GLY A 237 12.87 -16.40 29.74
CA GLY A 237 11.87 -15.61 30.45
C GLY A 237 12.06 -14.10 30.33
N VAL A 238 12.89 -13.61 29.41
CA VAL A 238 13.11 -12.16 29.19
C VAL A 238 13.12 -11.83 27.70
N VAL A 239 12.19 -11.02 27.21
CA VAL A 239 12.17 -10.62 25.79
C VAL A 239 13.37 -9.75 25.39
N GLN A 240 14.22 -10.23 24.48
CA GLN A 240 15.46 -9.58 24.03
C GLN A 240 15.38 -9.00 22.61
N ALA A 241 14.79 -7.80 22.48
CA ALA A 241 14.70 -7.10 21.20
C ALA A 241 16.10 -6.69 20.66
N PRO A 242 16.38 -6.83 19.34
CA PRO A 242 15.45 -7.17 18.25
C PRO A 242 15.33 -8.67 17.92
N TYR A 243 15.92 -9.55 18.71
CA TYR A 243 16.14 -10.96 18.33
C TYR A 243 14.92 -11.86 18.53
N GLU A 244 14.04 -11.48 19.45
CA GLU A 244 12.76 -12.14 19.71
C GLU A 244 11.67 -11.13 20.02
N VAL A 245 10.42 -11.53 19.79
CA VAL A 245 9.22 -10.71 20.02
C VAL A 245 8.41 -11.16 21.24
N CYS A 246 8.69 -12.35 21.77
CA CYS A 246 8.11 -12.94 22.97
C CYS A 246 9.06 -14.01 23.53
N ASP A 247 8.92 -14.37 24.81
CA ASP A 247 9.66 -15.47 25.45
C ASP A 247 8.72 -16.25 26.39
N GLY A 248 8.46 -17.52 26.07
CA GLY A 248 7.66 -18.39 26.94
C GLY A 248 6.25 -17.84 27.20
N THR A 249 6.01 -17.35 28.42
CA THR A 249 4.75 -16.68 28.80
C THR A 249 4.83 -15.14 28.76
N ASP A 250 6.02 -14.58 28.63
CA ASP A 250 6.20 -13.14 28.43
C ASP A 250 5.96 -12.78 26.97
N LEU A 251 4.84 -12.09 26.71
CA LEU A 251 4.44 -11.65 25.38
C LEU A 251 4.87 -10.21 25.09
N GLY A 252 5.69 -9.60 25.96
CA GLY A 252 6.15 -8.22 25.80
C GLY A 252 5.01 -7.18 25.87
N GLY A 253 3.90 -7.51 26.52
CA GLY A 253 2.68 -6.69 26.56
C GLY A 253 1.81 -6.77 25.30
N THR A 254 2.13 -7.67 24.37
CA THR A 254 1.36 -7.93 23.15
C THR A 254 0.25 -8.94 23.43
N ASP A 255 -0.93 -8.71 22.88
CA ASP A 255 -2.06 -9.64 22.85
C ASP A 255 -2.65 -9.75 21.43
N CYS A 256 -3.64 -10.63 21.24
CA CYS A 256 -4.26 -10.82 19.92
C CYS A 256 -4.81 -9.50 19.35
N GLU A 257 -5.41 -8.65 20.18
CA GLU A 257 -6.04 -7.40 19.76
C GLU A 257 -5.00 -6.37 19.29
N SER A 258 -3.86 -6.28 19.97
CA SER A 258 -2.74 -5.42 19.59
C SER A 258 -2.08 -5.83 18.26
N LEU A 259 -2.27 -7.10 17.85
CA LEU A 259 -1.86 -7.62 16.54
C LEU A 259 -2.93 -7.44 15.45
N GLY A 260 -4.07 -6.82 15.77
CA GLY A 260 -5.18 -6.66 14.84
C GLY A 260 -6.05 -7.90 14.67
N LEU A 261 -5.98 -8.85 15.61
CA LEU A 261 -6.78 -10.08 15.63
C LEU A 261 -7.90 -9.98 16.68
N HIS A 262 -8.95 -10.78 16.53
CA HIS A 262 -10.02 -10.88 17.52
C HIS A 262 -9.54 -11.48 18.85
N PRO A 263 -10.23 -11.19 19.97
CA PRO A 263 -9.88 -11.71 21.28
C PRO A 263 -9.68 -13.22 21.30
N GLY A 264 -8.61 -13.65 21.96
CA GLY A 264 -8.24 -15.05 22.10
C GLY A 264 -6.97 -15.20 22.94
N ILE A 265 -6.30 -16.35 22.80
CA ILE A 265 -5.09 -16.65 23.56
C ILE A 265 -3.89 -16.52 22.62
N LEU A 266 -3.07 -15.48 22.82
CA LEU A 266 -1.78 -15.35 22.14
C LEU A 266 -0.74 -16.21 22.88
N GLN A 267 0.08 -16.95 22.14
CA GLN A 267 1.13 -17.78 22.71
C GLN A 267 2.48 -17.48 22.07
N CYS A 268 3.58 -17.74 22.78
CA CYS A 268 4.91 -17.71 22.20
C CYS A 268 5.32 -19.11 21.70
N THR A 269 5.88 -19.20 20.50
CA THR A 269 6.43 -20.46 19.98
C THR A 269 7.82 -20.74 20.57
N ALA A 270 8.30 -21.99 20.41
CA ALA A 270 9.68 -22.36 20.74
C ALA A 270 10.75 -21.67 19.86
N ALA A 271 10.33 -20.92 18.84
CA ALA A 271 11.20 -20.07 18.03
C ALA A 271 11.03 -18.57 18.36
N CYS A 272 10.38 -18.27 19.49
CA CYS A 272 10.16 -16.91 20.01
C CYS A 272 9.50 -15.93 19.03
N THR A 273 8.52 -16.50 18.32
CA THR A 273 7.55 -15.78 17.48
C THR A 273 6.14 -16.00 17.99
N PHE A 274 5.24 -15.07 17.71
CA PHE A 274 3.84 -15.17 18.10
C PHE A 274 3.11 -16.33 17.38
N ASN A 275 2.48 -17.21 18.16
CA ASN A 275 1.51 -18.18 17.69
C ASN A 275 0.10 -17.61 17.85
N THR A 276 -0.53 -17.29 16.71
CA THR A 276 -1.86 -16.67 16.64
C THR A 276 -2.98 -17.69 16.43
N THR A 277 -2.68 -19.00 16.42
CA THR A 277 -3.66 -20.06 16.10
C THR A 277 -4.83 -20.12 17.08
N ALA A 278 -4.64 -19.64 18.31
CA ALA A 278 -5.69 -19.55 19.34
C ALA A 278 -6.27 -18.12 19.51
N CYS A 279 -5.90 -17.18 18.64
CA CYS A 279 -6.61 -15.91 18.48
C CYS A 279 -7.93 -16.13 17.73
N GLY A 280 -8.88 -15.20 17.87
CA GLY A 280 -10.24 -15.34 17.32
C GLY A 280 -10.37 -15.15 15.81
N GLY A 281 -9.27 -15.09 15.06
CA GLY A 281 -9.25 -14.70 13.62
C GLY A 281 -9.11 -13.20 13.43
N SER A 282 -9.43 -12.70 12.23
CA SER A 282 -9.46 -11.27 11.92
C SER A 282 -10.37 -10.96 10.75
N CYS A 283 -10.89 -9.74 10.72
CA CYS A 283 -11.69 -9.25 9.60
C CYS A 283 -10.93 -9.31 8.28
N GLY A 284 -11.51 -9.98 7.29
CA GLY A 284 -10.93 -10.23 5.98
C GLY A 284 -10.17 -11.55 5.84
N ASP A 285 -10.20 -12.43 6.86
CA ASP A 285 -9.56 -13.76 6.78
C ASP A 285 -10.38 -14.78 5.98
N GLY A 286 -11.63 -14.43 5.66
CA GLY A 286 -12.51 -15.22 4.81
C GLY A 286 -13.33 -16.26 5.57
N ILE A 287 -13.34 -16.21 6.90
CA ILE A 287 -14.12 -17.09 7.77
C ILE A 287 -14.93 -16.22 8.72
N VAL A 288 -16.26 -16.16 8.57
CA VAL A 288 -17.10 -15.36 9.48
C VAL A 288 -17.03 -15.92 10.91
N GLN A 289 -16.40 -15.19 11.82
CA GLN A 289 -16.37 -15.52 13.24
C GLN A 289 -17.57 -14.92 13.95
N ALA A 290 -18.68 -15.66 13.98
CA ALA A 290 -20.02 -15.20 14.41
C ALA A 290 -20.09 -14.50 15.80
N ALA A 291 -19.09 -14.67 16.67
CA ALA A 291 -19.03 -13.98 17.96
C ALA A 291 -18.53 -12.53 17.84
N TYR A 292 -17.80 -12.20 16.79
CA TYR A 292 -17.11 -10.92 16.59
C TYR A 292 -17.51 -10.24 15.26
N GLU A 293 -17.94 -11.03 14.28
CA GLU A 293 -18.20 -10.58 12.91
C GLU A 293 -19.54 -11.10 12.40
N GLN A 294 -20.15 -10.29 11.55
CA GLN A 294 -21.40 -10.65 10.86
C GLN A 294 -21.13 -11.10 9.42
N CYS A 295 -20.00 -10.68 8.84
CA CYS A 295 -19.70 -10.85 7.44
C CYS A 295 -18.21 -10.75 7.16
N GLU A 296 -17.81 -11.15 5.96
CA GLU A 296 -16.42 -11.06 5.49
C GLU A 296 -16.31 -10.20 4.22
N PRO A 297 -15.40 -9.21 4.16
CA PRO A 297 -15.14 -8.44 2.96
C PRO A 297 -14.63 -9.33 1.81
N GLY A 298 -15.31 -9.28 0.66
CA GLY A 298 -14.84 -9.98 -0.55
C GLY A 298 -15.29 -11.45 -0.68
N GLN A 299 -16.01 -11.99 0.29
CA GLN A 299 -16.69 -13.28 0.19
C GLN A 299 -18.13 -13.11 -0.33
N ASN A 300 -18.68 -14.21 -0.89
CA ASN A 300 -20.08 -14.28 -1.29
C ASN A 300 -20.96 -14.44 -0.05
N ASN A 301 -21.19 -13.35 0.67
CA ASN A 301 -22.11 -13.34 1.80
C ASN A 301 -23.53 -13.71 1.32
N PRO A 302 -24.30 -14.48 2.11
CA PRO A 302 -25.66 -14.87 1.74
C PRO A 302 -26.59 -13.64 1.65
N GLU A 303 -26.32 -12.61 2.45
CA GLU A 303 -26.92 -11.28 2.33
C GLU A 303 -26.01 -10.37 1.51
N THR A 304 -26.57 -9.82 0.45
CA THR A 304 -25.91 -8.84 -0.42
C THR A 304 -26.78 -7.59 -0.49
N CYS A 305 -26.22 -6.48 -0.96
CA CYS A 305 -27.02 -5.28 -1.24
C CYS A 305 -28.25 -5.61 -2.12
N ARG A 306 -28.14 -6.59 -3.03
CA ARG A 306 -29.27 -7.05 -3.87
C ARG A 306 -30.38 -7.74 -3.12
N THR A 307 -30.06 -8.58 -2.13
CA THR A 307 -31.11 -9.25 -1.34
C THR A 307 -31.90 -8.24 -0.50
N LEU A 308 -31.32 -7.06 -0.26
CA LEU A 308 -31.96 -5.90 0.37
C LEU A 308 -32.59 -4.92 -0.64
N SER A 309 -32.74 -5.32 -1.90
CA SER A 309 -33.33 -4.51 -2.99
C SER A 309 -32.50 -3.31 -3.47
N HIS A 310 -31.21 -3.24 -3.15
CA HIS A 310 -30.29 -2.25 -3.71
C HIS A 310 -29.64 -2.72 -5.01
N PHE A 311 -29.13 -1.78 -5.81
CA PHE A 311 -28.52 -2.10 -7.10
C PHE A 311 -27.16 -2.81 -6.98
N THR A 312 -26.25 -2.26 -6.18
CA THR A 312 -24.87 -2.78 -5.98
C THR A 312 -24.31 -2.32 -4.62
N GLY A 313 -23.01 -2.54 -4.38
CA GLY A 313 -22.31 -2.07 -3.19
C GLY A 313 -21.73 -3.21 -2.35
N LYS A 314 -21.18 -2.84 -1.20
CA LYS A 314 -20.59 -3.79 -0.25
C LYS A 314 -21.29 -3.68 1.08
N LEU A 315 -22.05 -4.71 1.45
CA LEU A 315 -22.78 -4.72 2.72
C LEU A 315 -21.82 -4.86 3.92
N CYS A 316 -20.67 -5.49 3.73
CA CYS A 316 -19.67 -5.64 4.79
C CYS A 316 -18.74 -4.43 4.86
N ASP A 317 -18.62 -3.85 6.04
CA ASP A 317 -17.69 -2.75 6.33
C ASP A 317 -16.28 -3.26 6.70
N GLU A 318 -15.37 -2.33 7.01
CA GLU A 318 -13.98 -2.64 7.39
C GLU A 318 -13.86 -3.24 8.81
N THR A 319 -14.95 -3.22 9.56
CA THR A 319 -15.08 -3.83 10.90
C THR A 319 -15.87 -5.14 10.88
N CYS A 320 -16.12 -5.68 9.68
CA CYS A 320 -16.85 -6.92 9.46
C CYS A 320 -18.29 -6.92 10.01
N GLN A 321 -18.92 -5.73 10.04
CA GLN A 321 -20.34 -5.56 10.36
C GLN A 321 -21.15 -5.28 9.09
N TYR A 322 -22.44 -5.63 9.14
CA TYR A 322 -23.37 -5.23 8.08
C TYR A 322 -23.71 -3.75 8.18
N ASP A 323 -23.42 -3.01 7.12
CA ASP A 323 -23.75 -1.60 6.96
C ASP A 323 -24.43 -1.37 5.61
N GLU A 324 -25.76 -1.28 5.64
CA GLU A 324 -26.61 -1.03 4.47
C GLU A 324 -26.35 0.34 3.83
N SER A 325 -25.76 1.30 4.56
CA SER A 325 -25.45 2.63 4.00
C SER A 325 -24.37 2.59 2.91
N ARG A 326 -23.63 1.48 2.83
CA ARG A 326 -22.62 1.20 1.79
C ARG A 326 -23.23 0.55 0.54
N CYS A 327 -24.51 0.22 0.57
CA CYS A 327 -25.25 -0.18 -0.61
C CYS A 327 -25.55 1.04 -1.48
N LEU A 328 -25.49 0.82 -2.79
CA LEU A 328 -25.62 1.87 -3.78
C LEU A 328 -26.80 1.55 -4.69
N ASP A 329 -27.68 2.53 -4.83
CA ASP A 329 -28.83 2.49 -5.73
C ASP A 329 -28.55 3.24 -7.00
N ALA A 330 -29.08 2.75 -8.12
CA ALA A 330 -29.12 3.56 -9.31
C ALA A 330 -30.13 4.71 -9.09
N THR A 331 -29.68 5.92 -9.37
CA THR A 331 -30.50 7.14 -9.28
C THR A 331 -30.86 7.69 -10.65
N GLN A 332 -30.15 7.23 -11.70
CA GLN A 332 -30.42 7.54 -13.09
C GLN A 332 -30.01 6.35 -13.96
N VAL A 333 -30.75 6.13 -15.05
CA VAL A 333 -30.37 5.26 -16.15
C VAL A 333 -30.50 6.03 -17.46
N SER A 334 -29.56 5.85 -18.39
CA SER A 334 -29.58 6.44 -19.72
C SER A 334 -29.04 5.45 -20.74
N ALA A 335 -29.85 5.13 -21.74
CA ALA A 335 -29.44 4.34 -22.89
C ALA A 335 -28.89 5.26 -23.98
N GLY A 336 -27.73 4.90 -24.53
CA GLY A 336 -27.29 5.37 -25.83
C GLY A 336 -27.74 4.41 -26.94
N GLY A 337 -27.15 4.51 -28.14
CA GLY A 337 -27.57 3.69 -29.29
C GLY A 337 -27.50 2.19 -29.02
N GLN A 338 -26.33 1.71 -28.57
CA GLN A 338 -26.06 0.28 -28.30
C GLN A 338 -25.37 0.04 -26.96
N PHE A 339 -25.50 0.97 -26.02
CA PHE A 339 -24.91 0.90 -24.68
C PHE A 339 -25.85 1.58 -23.67
N THR A 340 -25.61 1.37 -22.39
CA THR A 340 -26.39 1.94 -21.31
C THR A 340 -25.46 2.37 -20.19
N CYS A 341 -25.77 3.49 -19.54
CA CYS A 341 -25.08 3.98 -18.36
C CYS A 341 -26.07 4.19 -17.21
N ALA A 342 -25.58 4.01 -15.98
CA ALA A 342 -26.30 4.30 -14.77
C ALA A 342 -25.44 5.17 -13.85
N ARG A 343 -26.08 6.13 -13.18
CA ARG A 343 -25.49 6.93 -12.10
C ARG A 343 -25.96 6.36 -10.76
N LEU A 344 -25.02 6.11 -9.85
CA LEU A 344 -25.31 5.59 -8.52
C LEU A 344 -25.53 6.71 -7.50
N SER A 345 -26.01 6.36 -6.30
CA SER A 345 -26.30 7.29 -5.20
C SER A 345 -25.08 8.06 -4.71
N ASP A 346 -23.89 7.46 -4.81
CA ASP A 346 -22.59 8.09 -4.49
C ASP A 346 -22.05 9.02 -5.61
N GLY A 347 -22.77 9.14 -6.73
CA GLY A 347 -22.38 9.96 -7.88
C GLY A 347 -21.39 9.28 -8.83
N THR A 348 -21.04 8.01 -8.61
CA THR A 348 -20.27 7.21 -9.57
C THR A 348 -21.12 6.76 -10.75
N VAL A 349 -20.46 6.41 -11.86
CA VAL A 349 -21.12 5.98 -13.09
C VAL A 349 -20.64 4.58 -13.47
N ARG A 350 -21.59 3.73 -13.88
CA ARG A 350 -21.31 2.44 -14.50
C ARG A 350 -21.94 2.40 -15.89
N CYS A 351 -21.20 1.92 -16.88
CA CYS A 351 -21.70 1.76 -18.24
C CYS A 351 -21.48 0.33 -18.74
N TRP A 352 -22.31 -0.13 -19.67
CA TRP A 352 -22.24 -1.45 -20.30
C TRP A 352 -22.85 -1.41 -21.70
N GLY A 353 -22.67 -2.48 -22.47
CA GLY A 353 -23.00 -2.56 -23.89
C GLY A 353 -21.79 -2.31 -24.78
N SER A 354 -22.01 -1.75 -25.97
CA SER A 354 -20.96 -1.52 -26.97
C SER A 354 -19.88 -0.56 -26.48
N ASN A 355 -18.62 -0.88 -26.79
CA ASN A 355 -17.45 -0.03 -26.51
C ASN A 355 -16.54 0.17 -27.74
N THR A 356 -17.07 -0.04 -28.95
CA THR A 356 -16.27 0.01 -30.18
C THR A 356 -15.66 1.39 -30.45
N GLU A 357 -16.25 2.44 -29.89
CA GLU A 357 -15.80 3.84 -30.01
C GLU A 357 -15.41 4.44 -28.66
N GLY A 358 -15.22 3.61 -27.62
CA GLY A 358 -14.89 4.08 -26.27
C GLY A 358 -16.08 4.63 -25.47
N GLN A 359 -17.31 4.28 -25.84
CA GLN A 359 -18.54 4.79 -25.18
C GLN A 359 -18.63 4.42 -23.69
N LEU A 360 -17.89 3.41 -23.23
CA LEU A 360 -17.87 3.01 -21.82
C LEU A 360 -16.78 3.71 -20.99
N ALA A 361 -15.97 4.59 -21.60
CA ALA A 361 -14.89 5.30 -20.93
C ALA A 361 -13.94 4.37 -20.14
N THR A 362 -13.57 3.22 -20.71
CA THR A 362 -12.64 2.26 -20.07
C THR A 362 -11.18 2.49 -20.45
N GLY A 363 -10.89 3.52 -21.24
CA GLY A 363 -9.56 3.71 -21.85
C GLY A 363 -9.26 2.75 -23.01
N THR A 364 -10.23 1.95 -23.48
CA THR A 364 -10.05 0.93 -24.52
C THR A 364 -11.19 0.94 -25.55
N THR A 365 -10.99 0.30 -26.69
CA THR A 365 -12.00 0.08 -27.76
C THR A 365 -12.31 -1.41 -27.94
N SER A 366 -12.83 -2.06 -26.90
CA SER A 366 -13.25 -3.47 -26.94
C SER A 366 -14.66 -3.65 -27.53
N ILE A 367 -15.11 -4.89 -27.76
CA ILE A 367 -16.46 -5.18 -28.29
C ILE A 367 -17.58 -4.68 -27.35
N GLY A 368 -17.29 -4.54 -26.05
CA GLY A 368 -18.26 -4.09 -25.05
C GLY A 368 -18.14 -4.81 -23.70
N SER A 369 -19.14 -4.62 -22.85
CA SER A 369 -19.35 -5.35 -21.60
C SER A 369 -20.82 -5.77 -21.47
N ASN A 370 -21.07 -7.01 -21.08
CA ASN A 370 -22.42 -7.52 -20.81
C ASN A 370 -22.86 -7.40 -19.34
N VAL A 371 -22.03 -6.76 -18.52
CA VAL A 371 -22.34 -6.35 -17.14
C VAL A 371 -21.93 -4.90 -16.93
N PRO A 372 -22.57 -4.15 -16.02
CA PRO A 372 -22.13 -2.82 -15.65
C PRO A 372 -20.68 -2.81 -15.18
N ILE A 373 -19.85 -1.99 -15.83
CA ILE A 373 -18.47 -1.77 -15.42
C ILE A 373 -18.27 -0.31 -15.02
N PRO A 374 -17.38 -0.02 -14.06
CA PRO A 374 -17.06 1.35 -13.70
C PRO A 374 -16.47 2.09 -14.90
N THR A 375 -16.97 3.29 -15.18
CA THR A 375 -16.29 4.23 -16.07
C THR A 375 -15.00 4.72 -15.40
N VAL A 376 -13.97 5.09 -16.15
CA VAL A 376 -12.76 5.70 -15.56
C VAL A 376 -13.13 6.90 -14.68
N SER A 377 -12.40 7.07 -13.58
CA SER A 377 -12.65 8.00 -12.49
C SER A 377 -13.11 9.39 -12.97
N LEU A 378 -14.40 9.64 -12.80
CA LEU A 378 -15.03 10.94 -12.90
C LEU A 378 -15.12 11.57 -11.50
N PRO A 379 -15.03 12.90 -11.36
CA PRO A 379 -15.52 13.56 -10.15
C PRO A 379 -17.03 13.29 -9.99
N PRO A 380 -17.63 13.52 -8.81
CA PRO A 380 -19.04 13.25 -8.57
C PRO A 380 -19.94 13.84 -9.68
N VAL A 381 -20.67 12.95 -10.35
CA VAL A 381 -21.55 13.28 -11.47
C VAL A 381 -22.92 13.69 -10.92
N LEU A 382 -23.56 14.69 -11.53
CA LEU A 382 -24.95 15.07 -11.29
C LEU A 382 -25.91 14.31 -12.21
N SER A 383 -25.55 14.15 -13.49
CA SER A 383 -26.30 13.32 -14.44
C SER A 383 -25.39 12.75 -15.54
N VAL A 384 -25.75 11.59 -16.08
CA VAL A 384 -25.08 10.93 -17.22
C VAL A 384 -26.09 10.66 -18.33
N HIS A 385 -25.69 10.91 -19.57
CA HIS A 385 -26.54 10.71 -20.74
C HIS A 385 -25.75 10.04 -21.88
N GLY A 386 -26.34 9.02 -22.48
CA GLY A 386 -25.83 8.38 -23.69
C GLY A 386 -26.43 9.01 -24.94
N GLY A 387 -25.60 9.31 -25.93
CA GLY A 387 -26.01 9.59 -27.30
C GLY A 387 -25.93 8.35 -28.18
N GLY A 388 -25.88 8.55 -29.50
CA GLY A 388 -25.79 7.43 -30.44
C GLY A 388 -24.55 6.55 -30.21
N ILE A 389 -23.37 7.17 -30.20
CA ILE A 389 -22.06 6.50 -30.10
C ILE A 389 -21.06 7.25 -29.19
N HIS A 390 -21.57 8.07 -28.28
CA HIS A 390 -20.80 8.83 -27.30
C HIS A 390 -21.65 9.05 -26.05
N ALA A 391 -21.02 9.41 -24.94
CA ALA A 391 -21.72 9.75 -23.70
C ALA A 391 -21.14 11.01 -23.07
N CYS A 392 -21.95 11.63 -22.22
CA CYS A 392 -21.63 12.87 -21.55
C CYS A 392 -22.16 12.86 -20.11
N ALA A 393 -21.43 13.51 -19.21
CA ALA A 393 -21.78 13.68 -17.82
C ALA A 393 -21.79 15.16 -17.42
N LEU A 394 -22.81 15.56 -16.66
CA LEU A 394 -22.86 16.81 -15.91
C LEU A 394 -22.12 16.62 -14.59
N LEU A 395 -21.12 17.42 -14.32
CA LEU A 395 -20.30 17.33 -13.11
C LEU A 395 -20.88 18.20 -11.98
N GLY A 396 -20.48 17.93 -10.73
CA GLY A 396 -20.93 18.67 -9.54
C GLY A 396 -20.64 20.17 -9.53
N ASP A 397 -19.73 20.65 -10.38
CA ASP A 397 -19.38 22.06 -10.58
C ASP A 397 -20.15 22.73 -11.74
N ASN A 398 -21.17 22.06 -12.28
CA ASN A 398 -21.97 22.47 -13.44
C ASN A 398 -21.16 22.60 -14.76
N THR A 399 -20.04 21.88 -14.86
CA THR A 399 -19.30 21.66 -16.12
C THR A 399 -19.67 20.31 -16.77
N LEU A 400 -19.20 20.08 -18.00
CA LEU A 400 -19.50 18.86 -18.75
C LEU A 400 -18.23 18.07 -19.07
N SER A 401 -18.33 16.76 -19.00
CA SER A 401 -17.31 15.84 -19.50
C SER A 401 -17.93 14.85 -20.49
N CYS A 402 -17.33 14.67 -21.66
CA CYS A 402 -17.83 13.77 -22.70
C CYS A 402 -16.73 12.82 -23.20
N TRP A 403 -17.13 11.66 -23.70
CA TRP A 403 -16.26 10.61 -24.22
C TRP A 403 -16.98 9.77 -25.29
N GLY A 404 -16.23 8.95 -26.02
CA GLY A 404 -16.71 8.12 -27.12
C GLY A 404 -16.32 8.67 -28.50
N ALA A 405 -17.15 8.43 -29.50
CA ALA A 405 -16.89 8.85 -30.88
C ALA A 405 -16.86 10.38 -31.04
N ASN A 406 -15.96 10.88 -31.89
CA ASN A 406 -15.82 12.32 -32.15
C ASN A 406 -15.67 12.67 -33.64
N TYR A 407 -16.24 11.85 -34.53
CA TYR A 407 -16.14 12.01 -35.99
C TYR A 407 -16.63 13.35 -36.54
N TYR A 408 -17.54 14.02 -35.83
CA TYR A 408 -18.18 15.28 -36.24
C TYR A 408 -17.99 16.39 -35.19
N GLY A 409 -17.11 16.18 -34.22
CA GLY A 409 -16.92 17.12 -33.11
C GLY A 409 -17.99 17.01 -32.02
N GLN A 410 -18.76 15.92 -31.94
CA GLN A 410 -19.85 15.75 -30.96
C GLN A 410 -19.40 15.73 -29.49
N ILE A 411 -18.10 15.56 -29.23
CA ILE A 411 -17.51 15.72 -27.89
C ILE A 411 -17.30 17.20 -27.55
N GLY A 412 -17.13 18.09 -28.54
CA GLY A 412 -17.07 19.54 -28.32
C GLY A 412 -15.68 20.11 -27.97
N THR A 413 -14.61 19.35 -28.22
CA THR A 413 -13.23 19.71 -27.87
C THR A 413 -12.53 20.61 -28.91
N GLY A 414 -13.24 21.10 -29.91
CA GLY A 414 -12.67 21.92 -31.00
C GLY A 414 -11.88 21.13 -32.03
N ASN A 415 -11.98 19.80 -32.03
CA ASN A 415 -11.32 18.91 -32.97
C ASN A 415 -12.20 17.67 -33.25
N ILE A 416 -11.76 16.84 -34.19
CA ILE A 416 -12.39 15.57 -34.58
C ILE A 416 -11.51 14.36 -34.22
N LEU A 417 -10.69 14.48 -33.17
CA LEU A 417 -9.84 13.37 -32.71
C LEU A 417 -10.74 12.28 -32.13
N THR A 418 -10.68 11.09 -32.73
CA THR A 418 -11.59 9.98 -32.43
C THR A 418 -10.81 8.67 -32.32
N PRO A 419 -11.24 7.74 -31.45
CA PRO A 419 -12.21 7.93 -30.36
C PRO A 419 -11.61 8.66 -29.13
N VAL A 420 -12.44 9.36 -28.36
CA VAL A 420 -12.08 9.95 -27.06
C VAL A 420 -12.35 8.93 -25.97
N LEU A 421 -11.31 8.19 -25.56
CA LEU A 421 -11.43 7.01 -24.68
C LEU A 421 -11.54 7.31 -23.18
N GLN A 422 -11.37 8.58 -22.81
CA GLN A 422 -11.35 9.07 -21.45
C GLN A 422 -12.29 10.26 -21.33
N PRO A 423 -13.04 10.39 -20.21
CA PRO A 423 -13.90 11.54 -20.00
C PRO A 423 -13.11 12.85 -20.11
N THR A 424 -13.50 13.69 -21.06
CA THR A 424 -12.80 14.95 -21.36
C THR A 424 -13.72 16.14 -21.08
N VAL A 425 -13.24 17.06 -20.24
CA VAL A 425 -13.98 18.29 -19.90
C VAL A 425 -14.11 19.20 -21.12
N ILE A 426 -15.32 19.69 -21.38
CA ILE A 426 -15.61 20.62 -22.48
C ILE A 426 -15.30 22.05 -22.04
N ALA A 427 -14.33 22.68 -22.69
CA ALA A 427 -13.98 24.07 -22.44
C ALA A 427 -15.06 25.05 -22.93
N GLY A 428 -15.20 26.19 -22.25
CA GLY A 428 -16.09 27.27 -22.67
C GLY A 428 -17.58 27.08 -22.35
N LEU A 429 -17.94 26.01 -21.63
CA LEU A 429 -19.26 25.82 -21.04
C LEU A 429 -19.17 25.74 -19.52
N SER A 430 -19.99 26.54 -18.84
CA SER A 430 -20.22 26.48 -17.41
C SER A 430 -21.70 26.79 -17.12
N ASN A 431 -22.14 26.52 -15.89
CA ASN A 431 -23.53 26.71 -15.48
C ASN A 431 -24.52 25.88 -16.30
N VAL A 432 -24.15 24.64 -16.64
CA VAL A 432 -25.04 23.70 -17.31
C VAL A 432 -26.03 23.11 -16.30
N THR A 433 -27.29 22.99 -16.71
CA THR A 433 -28.40 22.46 -15.89
C THR A 433 -29.02 21.20 -16.49
N GLN A 434 -28.93 21.02 -17.81
CA GLN A 434 -29.34 19.83 -18.52
C GLN A 434 -28.38 19.61 -19.70
N LEU A 435 -28.11 18.36 -20.04
CA LEU A 435 -27.48 17.97 -21.30
C LEU A 435 -28.31 16.86 -21.95
N ASP A 436 -28.31 16.81 -23.28
CA ASP A 436 -28.93 15.71 -24.01
C ASP A 436 -28.13 15.42 -25.30
N PRO A 437 -27.36 14.32 -25.35
CA PRO A 437 -26.60 13.94 -26.52
C PRO A 437 -27.49 13.20 -27.53
N GLY A 438 -27.49 13.65 -28.78
CA GLY A 438 -28.22 13.01 -29.87
C GLY A 438 -27.37 11.96 -30.59
N GLY A 439 -27.73 11.65 -31.84
CA GLY A 439 -27.03 10.62 -32.63
C GLY A 439 -25.54 10.93 -32.89
N ALA A 440 -25.24 12.14 -33.34
CA ALA A 440 -23.88 12.60 -33.66
C ALA A 440 -23.66 14.09 -33.33
N PHE A 441 -24.41 14.60 -32.35
CA PHE A 441 -24.34 15.97 -31.86
C PHE A 441 -24.77 15.99 -30.39
N THR A 442 -24.49 17.07 -29.68
CA THR A 442 -24.82 17.22 -28.26
C THR A 442 -25.40 18.60 -28.02
N CYS A 443 -26.41 18.68 -27.17
CA CYS A 443 -26.98 19.95 -26.71
C CYS A 443 -26.92 20.07 -25.18
N ALA A 444 -26.81 21.30 -24.69
CA ALA A 444 -26.80 21.65 -23.29
C ALA A 444 -27.69 22.88 -23.01
N LEU A 445 -28.35 22.88 -21.86
CA LEU A 445 -29.16 23.97 -21.32
C LEU A 445 -28.41 24.65 -20.18
N LEU A 446 -28.31 25.97 -20.22
CA LEU A 446 -27.59 26.77 -19.24
C LEU A 446 -28.55 27.40 -18.22
N THR A 447 -28.04 27.82 -17.06
CA THR A 447 -28.84 28.48 -16.00
C THR A 447 -29.51 29.78 -16.45
N ASP A 448 -29.00 30.42 -17.51
CA ASP A 448 -29.60 31.61 -18.12
C ASP A 448 -30.77 31.28 -19.06
N GLN A 449 -31.21 30.02 -19.08
CA GLN A 449 -32.28 29.50 -19.93
C GLN A 449 -31.98 29.61 -21.43
N SER A 450 -30.69 29.65 -21.80
CA SER A 450 -30.21 29.53 -23.18
C SER A 450 -29.68 28.13 -23.48
N ALA A 451 -29.71 27.72 -24.75
CA ALA A 451 -29.19 26.43 -25.19
C ALA A 451 -27.90 26.58 -26.02
N ARG A 452 -27.03 25.58 -25.94
CA ARG A 452 -25.85 25.43 -26.80
C ARG A 452 -25.84 24.04 -27.42
N CYS A 453 -25.53 23.92 -28.71
CA CYS A 453 -25.41 22.64 -29.39
C CYS A 453 -24.12 22.59 -30.23
N TRP A 454 -23.54 21.40 -30.37
CA TRP A 454 -22.32 21.15 -31.16
C TRP A 454 -22.29 19.74 -31.74
N GLY A 455 -21.41 19.49 -32.70
CA GLY A 455 -21.29 18.26 -33.47
C GLY A 455 -21.80 18.41 -34.91
N ARG A 456 -22.37 17.34 -35.43
CA ARG A 456 -22.91 17.25 -36.80
C ARG A 456 -24.09 18.21 -37.02
N ASN A 457 -24.14 18.91 -38.16
CA ASN A 457 -25.16 19.94 -38.45
C ASN A 457 -25.67 19.97 -39.91
N HIS A 458 -25.40 18.97 -40.75
CA HIS A 458 -25.83 19.04 -42.17
C HIS A 458 -27.36 19.04 -42.42
N ARG A 459 -28.18 18.86 -41.38
CA ARG A 459 -29.66 19.02 -41.41
C ARG A 459 -30.13 20.23 -40.62
N GLY A 460 -29.21 21.02 -40.05
CA GLY A 460 -29.53 22.14 -39.18
C GLY A 460 -29.86 21.73 -37.74
N GLN A 461 -29.50 20.51 -37.31
CA GLN A 461 -29.81 19.96 -35.97
C GLN A 461 -29.18 20.71 -34.79
N LEU A 462 -28.25 21.64 -35.05
CA LEU A 462 -27.72 22.54 -34.02
C LEU A 462 -28.58 23.80 -33.83
N GLY A 463 -29.53 24.08 -34.73
CA GLY A 463 -30.48 25.18 -34.57
C GLY A 463 -29.84 26.57 -34.61
N ASN A 464 -28.65 26.69 -35.18
CA ASN A 464 -27.83 27.92 -35.19
C ASN A 464 -27.98 28.75 -36.48
N GLY A 465 -29.01 28.46 -37.30
CA GLY A 465 -29.31 29.17 -38.54
C GLY A 465 -28.48 28.76 -39.75
N ASN A 466 -27.58 27.76 -39.62
CA ASN A 466 -26.80 27.23 -40.73
C ASN A 466 -26.75 25.69 -40.69
N MET A 467 -26.04 25.09 -41.65
CA MET A 467 -25.89 23.62 -41.79
C MET A 467 -24.43 23.15 -41.65
N VAL A 468 -23.60 23.93 -40.96
CA VAL A 468 -22.17 23.67 -40.80
C VAL A 468 -21.91 23.06 -39.43
N ASP A 469 -21.22 21.92 -39.42
CA ASP A 469 -20.80 21.22 -38.20
C ASP A 469 -20.05 22.19 -37.26
N GLN A 470 -20.28 22.06 -35.95
CA GLN A 470 -19.66 22.90 -34.94
C GLN A 470 -18.81 22.02 -34.04
N LEU A 471 -17.49 22.20 -34.07
CA LEU A 471 -16.59 21.41 -33.24
C LEU A 471 -16.55 21.87 -31.78
N GLN A 472 -17.23 22.98 -31.48
CA GLN A 472 -17.37 23.57 -30.15
C GLN A 472 -18.83 24.02 -29.93
N PRO A 473 -19.26 24.15 -28.67
CA PRO A 473 -20.60 24.63 -28.30
C PRO A 473 -21.01 25.94 -29.00
N ALA A 474 -22.05 25.87 -29.84
CA ALA A 474 -22.60 27.01 -30.57
C ALA A 474 -23.98 27.41 -30.03
N ALA A 475 -24.32 28.70 -30.13
CA ALA A 475 -25.62 29.21 -29.71
C ALA A 475 -26.75 28.71 -30.62
N VAL A 476 -27.81 28.17 -30.00
CA VAL A 476 -29.07 27.88 -30.67
C VAL A 476 -29.84 29.19 -30.85
N GLN A 477 -30.50 29.39 -31.99
CA GLN A 477 -31.35 30.56 -32.27
C GLN A 477 -32.70 30.48 -31.55
N LEU A 478 -32.65 30.37 -30.22
CA LEU A 478 -33.79 30.47 -29.31
C LEU A 478 -33.70 31.78 -28.51
N VAL A 479 -34.86 32.31 -28.14
CA VAL A 479 -34.94 33.33 -27.08
C VAL A 479 -34.79 32.65 -25.72
N PRO A 480 -34.21 33.32 -24.70
CA PRO A 480 -34.18 32.82 -23.33
C PRO A 480 -35.58 32.43 -22.84
N GLY A 481 -35.63 31.41 -21.97
CA GLY A 481 -36.87 30.80 -21.49
C GLY A 481 -36.94 29.30 -21.75
N VAL A 482 -35.87 28.69 -22.25
CA VAL A 482 -35.78 27.23 -22.40
C VAL A 482 -35.71 26.59 -21.02
N VAL A 483 -36.58 25.61 -20.77
CA VAL A 483 -36.61 24.85 -19.50
C VAL A 483 -36.32 23.37 -19.67
N ARG A 484 -36.40 22.87 -20.90
CA ARG A 484 -36.04 21.49 -21.26
C ARG A 484 -35.57 21.43 -22.70
N ILE A 485 -34.55 20.63 -22.96
CA ILE A 485 -34.12 20.22 -24.30
C ILE A 485 -34.31 18.70 -24.47
N SER A 486 -34.54 18.26 -25.70
CA SER A 486 -34.42 16.85 -26.08
C SER A 486 -33.83 16.70 -27.47
N THR A 487 -32.94 15.72 -27.67
CA THR A 487 -32.26 15.44 -28.93
C THR A 487 -32.58 14.04 -29.45
N GLY A 488 -32.80 13.94 -30.76
CA GLY A 488 -32.98 12.68 -31.49
C GLY A 488 -31.72 12.30 -32.28
N THR A 489 -31.87 11.50 -33.33
CA THR A 489 -30.73 11.14 -34.18
C THR A 489 -30.18 12.34 -34.95
N ALA A 490 -31.06 13.17 -35.53
CA ALA A 490 -30.69 14.30 -36.39
C ALA A 490 -31.64 15.51 -36.25
N HIS A 491 -32.38 15.61 -35.15
CA HIS A 491 -33.23 16.76 -34.83
C HIS A 491 -33.24 16.98 -33.32
N ALA A 492 -33.68 18.17 -32.89
CA ALA A 492 -33.78 18.51 -31.48
C ALA A 492 -35.02 19.35 -31.23
N CYS A 493 -35.47 19.35 -29.98
CA CYS A 493 -36.62 20.09 -29.52
C CYS A 493 -36.33 20.77 -28.18
N ALA A 494 -37.05 21.86 -27.90
CA ALA A 494 -36.97 22.61 -26.66
C ALA A 494 -38.35 23.06 -26.20
N ILE A 495 -38.59 22.97 -24.89
CA ILE A 495 -39.77 23.53 -24.21
C ILE A 495 -39.40 24.90 -23.67
N LEU A 496 -40.24 25.90 -23.97
CA LEU A 496 -40.09 27.28 -23.53
C LEU A 496 -41.18 27.67 -22.54
N GLU A 497 -40.79 28.41 -21.50
CA GLU A 497 -41.69 29.07 -20.55
C GLU A 497 -41.73 30.60 -20.76
N PRO A 498 -42.85 31.28 -20.44
CA PRO A 498 -44.10 30.73 -19.91
C PRO A 498 -44.96 30.01 -20.97
N GLY A 499 -45.71 28.98 -20.54
CA GLY A 499 -46.80 28.36 -21.32
C GLY A 499 -46.43 27.07 -22.06
N GLY A 500 -45.26 26.49 -21.79
CA GLY A 500 -44.83 25.21 -22.35
C GLY A 500 -44.87 25.15 -23.88
N ALA A 501 -44.39 26.20 -24.56
CA ALA A 501 -44.33 26.24 -26.01
C ALA A 501 -43.22 25.30 -26.51
N LEU A 502 -43.57 24.37 -27.40
CA LEU A 502 -42.61 23.41 -27.96
C LEU A 502 -42.07 23.88 -29.32
N ARG A 503 -40.74 23.91 -29.45
CA ARG A 503 -40.05 24.21 -30.71
C ARG A 503 -39.10 23.09 -31.08
N CYS A 504 -39.04 22.73 -32.37
CA CYS A 504 -38.13 21.72 -32.89
C CYS A 504 -37.32 22.24 -34.09
N TRP A 505 -36.16 21.64 -34.37
CA TRP A 505 -35.30 21.96 -35.52
C TRP A 505 -34.46 20.75 -35.93
N GLY A 506 -33.82 20.82 -37.10
CA GLY A 506 -33.01 19.76 -37.69
C GLY A 506 -33.70 19.05 -38.85
N ASP A 507 -33.44 17.75 -38.98
CA ASP A 507 -34.02 16.88 -40.00
C ASP A 507 -35.55 16.82 -39.90
N ASN A 508 -36.24 16.88 -41.03
CA ASN A 508 -37.70 16.82 -41.09
C ASN A 508 -38.23 15.90 -42.19
N ASN A 509 -37.44 14.95 -42.70
CA ASN A 509 -37.85 14.12 -43.85
C ASN A 509 -39.16 13.32 -43.59
N TYR A 510 -39.48 13.07 -42.32
CA TYR A 510 -40.68 12.34 -41.89
C TYR A 510 -41.68 13.22 -41.15
N GLY A 511 -41.48 14.53 -41.09
CA GLY A 511 -42.33 15.44 -40.32
C GLY A 511 -42.02 15.46 -38.82
N GLN A 512 -40.85 14.97 -38.38
CA GLN A 512 -40.48 14.86 -36.96
C GLN A 512 -40.36 16.23 -36.24
N LEU A 513 -40.39 17.34 -36.97
CA LEU A 513 -40.47 18.69 -36.39
C LEU A 513 -41.90 19.12 -36.04
N GLY A 514 -42.93 18.44 -36.55
CA GLY A 514 -44.32 18.68 -36.17
C GLY A 514 -44.89 20.02 -36.68
N ASP A 515 -44.28 20.63 -37.70
CA ASP A 515 -44.63 21.94 -38.25
C ASP A 515 -45.52 21.86 -39.49
N ASP A 516 -46.18 20.70 -39.71
CA ASP A 516 -46.98 20.39 -40.91
C ASP A 516 -46.20 20.43 -42.23
N THR A 517 -44.87 20.28 -42.15
CA THR A 517 -43.99 20.20 -43.33
C THR A 517 -43.08 18.98 -43.26
N THR A 518 -42.34 18.75 -44.34
CA THR A 518 -41.23 17.78 -44.40
C THR A 518 -39.90 18.46 -44.74
N VAL A 519 -39.77 19.74 -44.38
CA VAL A 519 -38.61 20.56 -44.75
C VAL A 519 -37.74 20.76 -43.53
N ASP A 520 -36.44 20.43 -43.65
CA ASP A 520 -35.45 20.64 -42.61
C ASP A 520 -35.44 22.09 -42.12
N ARG A 521 -35.10 22.30 -40.84
CA ARG A 521 -35.05 23.62 -40.22
C ARG A 521 -33.72 23.83 -39.52
N SER A 522 -32.91 24.77 -40.00
CA SER A 522 -31.69 25.20 -39.29
C SER A 522 -31.94 26.16 -38.13
N SER A 523 -33.19 26.58 -37.94
CA SER A 523 -33.63 27.43 -36.83
C SER A 523 -34.89 26.83 -36.19
N PRO A 524 -35.05 26.93 -34.86
CA PRO A 524 -36.22 26.42 -34.13
C PRO A 524 -37.57 26.89 -34.69
N VAL A 525 -38.42 25.95 -35.09
CA VAL A 525 -39.80 26.17 -35.54
C VAL A 525 -40.79 25.72 -34.47
N GLN A 526 -41.94 26.38 -34.38
CA GLN A 526 -43.03 26.04 -33.46
C GLN A 526 -43.71 24.73 -33.90
N VAL A 527 -43.97 23.83 -32.96
CA VAL A 527 -44.79 22.63 -33.20
C VAL A 527 -46.27 23.02 -33.31
N SER A 528 -46.96 22.50 -34.33
CA SER A 528 -48.35 22.82 -34.64
C SER A 528 -49.32 22.27 -33.59
N GLY A 529 -50.20 23.14 -33.07
CA GLY A 529 -51.36 22.73 -32.27
C GLY A 529 -51.08 22.21 -30.86
N LEU A 530 -49.84 22.31 -30.36
CA LEU A 530 -49.44 21.82 -29.04
C LEU A 530 -48.93 22.95 -28.13
N THR A 531 -49.50 23.04 -26.93
CA THR A 531 -49.14 24.01 -25.88
C THR A 531 -49.16 23.34 -24.51
N ASN A 532 -48.66 24.01 -23.47
CA ASN A 532 -48.57 23.48 -22.11
C ASN A 532 -47.82 22.14 -22.04
N VAL A 533 -46.76 21.99 -22.83
CA VAL A 533 -45.89 20.80 -22.82
C VAL A 533 -44.95 20.86 -21.61
N PHE A 534 -44.80 19.76 -20.87
CA PHE A 534 -43.83 19.67 -19.76
C PHE A 534 -42.73 18.63 -19.98
N ALA A 535 -42.96 17.66 -20.87
CA ALA A 535 -41.98 16.65 -21.26
C ALA A 535 -41.97 16.45 -22.78
N VAL A 536 -40.78 16.19 -23.32
CA VAL A 536 -40.56 15.88 -24.74
C VAL A 536 -39.44 14.85 -24.84
N ALA A 537 -39.57 13.93 -25.79
CA ALA A 537 -38.57 12.94 -26.17
C ALA A 537 -38.48 12.89 -27.70
N ALA A 538 -37.29 13.18 -28.22
CA ALA A 538 -36.96 13.07 -29.64
C ALA A 538 -36.28 11.71 -29.90
N GLY A 539 -36.82 10.92 -30.83
CA GLY A 539 -36.33 9.59 -31.19
C GLY A 539 -35.48 9.59 -32.45
N GLY A 540 -35.49 8.47 -33.16
CA GLY A 540 -34.78 8.33 -34.44
C GLY A 540 -35.28 9.32 -35.50
N ASN A 541 -36.54 9.16 -35.89
CA ASN A 541 -37.23 10.01 -36.87
C ASN A 541 -38.66 10.38 -36.44
N HIS A 542 -38.93 10.35 -35.14
CA HIS A 542 -40.20 10.74 -34.55
C HIS A 542 -39.95 11.51 -33.25
N THR A 543 -40.98 12.20 -32.78
CA THR A 543 -40.94 12.96 -31.54
C THR A 543 -42.23 12.71 -30.78
N CYS A 544 -42.13 12.60 -29.47
CA CYS A 544 -43.30 12.55 -28.60
C CYS A 544 -43.19 13.56 -27.46
N ALA A 545 -44.33 13.98 -26.95
CA ALA A 545 -44.43 14.97 -25.88
C ALA A 545 -45.59 14.64 -24.94
N ILE A 546 -45.51 15.18 -23.72
CA ILE A 546 -46.57 15.11 -22.72
C ILE A 546 -46.98 16.54 -22.33
N ASP A 547 -48.28 16.81 -22.40
CA ASP A 547 -48.87 18.04 -21.90
C ASP A 547 -49.07 18.01 -20.37
N THR A 548 -49.26 19.16 -19.74
CA THR A 548 -49.45 19.29 -18.28
C THR A 548 -50.67 18.53 -17.72
N GLY A 549 -51.60 18.10 -18.57
CA GLY A 549 -52.71 17.20 -18.19
C GLY A 549 -52.34 15.72 -18.24
N GLY A 550 -51.12 15.38 -18.65
CA GLY A 550 -50.63 14.02 -18.86
C GLY A 550 -51.08 13.41 -20.20
N GLY A 551 -51.62 14.21 -21.11
CA GLY A 551 -51.94 13.79 -22.47
C GLY A 551 -50.66 13.57 -23.28
N THR A 552 -50.62 12.47 -24.04
CA THR A 552 -49.45 12.07 -24.83
C THR A 552 -49.68 12.32 -26.30
N TRP A 553 -48.66 12.87 -26.97
CA TRP A 553 -48.71 13.25 -28.37
C TRP A 553 -47.44 12.76 -29.06
N CYS A 554 -47.56 12.17 -30.25
CA CYS A 554 -46.44 11.69 -31.06
C CYS A 554 -46.59 12.10 -32.52
N TRP A 555 -45.49 12.37 -33.21
CA TRP A 555 -45.46 12.72 -34.64
C TRP A 555 -44.13 12.35 -35.29
N GLY A 556 -44.05 12.46 -36.62
CA GLY A 556 -42.92 12.05 -37.44
C GLY A 556 -43.16 10.73 -38.17
N GLN A 557 -42.12 9.91 -38.28
CA GLN A 557 -42.20 8.57 -38.86
C GLN A 557 -43.19 7.70 -38.07
N ALA A 558 -44.10 7.02 -38.75
CA ALA A 558 -45.13 6.18 -38.11
C ALA A 558 -45.22 4.75 -38.71
N GLY A 559 -44.35 4.40 -39.66
CA GLY A 559 -44.45 3.16 -40.45
C GLY A 559 -44.34 1.86 -39.63
N ASN A 560 -43.68 1.89 -38.48
CA ASN A 560 -43.58 0.74 -37.56
C ASN A 560 -44.50 0.91 -36.34
N GLY A 561 -45.38 1.92 -36.38
CA GLY A 561 -46.34 2.20 -35.32
C GLY A 561 -45.78 3.01 -34.14
N GLN A 562 -44.60 3.64 -34.27
CA GLN A 562 -43.94 4.38 -33.17
C GLN A 562 -44.70 5.62 -32.68
N THR A 563 -45.72 6.07 -33.43
CA THR A 563 -46.70 7.09 -33.00
C THR A 563 -47.83 6.53 -32.15
N GLY A 564 -48.08 5.22 -32.20
CA GLY A 564 -49.02 4.51 -31.33
C GLY A 564 -50.51 4.76 -31.62
N ASP A 565 -50.84 5.52 -32.67
CA ASP A 565 -52.21 5.91 -33.04
C ASP A 565 -52.98 4.81 -33.80
N GLY A 566 -52.36 3.64 -34.02
CA GLY A 566 -53.00 2.48 -34.64
C GLY A 566 -53.32 2.63 -36.13
N ALA A 567 -53.01 3.76 -36.76
CA ALA A 567 -53.29 3.98 -38.18
C ALA A 567 -52.23 3.30 -39.07
N PRO A 568 -52.65 2.68 -40.19
CA PRO A 568 -51.80 1.70 -40.90
C PRO A 568 -50.73 2.31 -41.81
N PHE A 569 -50.84 3.58 -42.21
CA PHE A 569 -49.91 4.19 -43.18
C PHE A 569 -49.69 5.70 -42.94
N GLY A 570 -48.64 6.23 -43.58
CA GLY A 570 -48.31 7.65 -43.65
C GLY A 570 -47.55 8.16 -42.43
N ASN A 571 -46.72 9.18 -42.62
CA ASN A 571 -46.10 9.90 -41.52
C ASN A 571 -47.13 10.82 -40.83
N ARG A 572 -46.80 11.34 -39.65
CA ARG A 572 -47.60 12.34 -38.94
C ARG A 572 -46.83 13.66 -38.95
N LEU A 573 -47.25 14.60 -39.78
CA LEU A 573 -46.57 15.91 -39.89
C LEU A 573 -46.95 16.88 -38.76
N ILE A 574 -47.97 16.50 -37.97
CA ILE A 574 -48.46 17.20 -36.80
C ILE A 574 -48.65 16.20 -35.64
N PRO A 575 -48.63 16.67 -34.38
CA PRO A 575 -48.90 15.84 -33.20
C PRO A 575 -50.22 15.07 -33.29
N VAL A 576 -50.18 13.76 -33.03
CA VAL A 576 -51.36 12.90 -32.86
C VAL A 576 -51.30 12.15 -31.53
N GLN A 577 -52.46 11.78 -30.98
CA GLN A 577 -52.51 11.00 -29.75
C GLN A 577 -52.37 9.50 -30.03
N PRO A 578 -51.55 8.76 -29.26
CA PRO A 578 -51.58 7.31 -29.28
C PRO A 578 -52.98 6.78 -28.89
N ASP A 579 -53.35 5.61 -29.41
CA ASP A 579 -54.64 4.97 -29.12
C ASP A 579 -54.59 4.23 -27.77
N TRP A 580 -54.75 5.01 -26.70
CA TRP A 580 -54.81 4.56 -25.31
C TRP A 580 -55.50 5.60 -24.41
N SER A 581 -55.79 5.20 -23.17
CA SER A 581 -56.55 6.00 -22.19
C SER A 581 -55.80 6.18 -20.86
N GLN A 582 -54.48 6.35 -20.93
CA GLN A 582 -53.60 6.50 -19.75
C GLN A 582 -53.11 7.93 -19.58
N THR A 583 -52.76 8.30 -18.35
CA THR A 583 -52.08 9.56 -18.01
C THR A 583 -50.59 9.29 -17.86
N ALA A 584 -49.77 9.87 -18.75
CA ALA A 584 -48.33 9.68 -18.74
C ALA A 584 -47.62 10.72 -17.87
N VAL A 585 -46.53 10.32 -17.22
CA VAL A 585 -45.64 11.19 -16.43
C VAL A 585 -44.22 11.25 -16.98
N ALA A 586 -43.82 10.25 -17.78
CA ALA A 586 -42.55 10.22 -18.47
C ALA A 586 -42.69 9.51 -19.81
N ILE A 587 -41.87 9.91 -20.78
CA ILE A 587 -41.82 9.31 -22.12
C ILE A 587 -40.37 9.20 -22.57
N ALA A 588 -40.05 8.10 -23.25
CA ALA A 588 -38.77 7.87 -23.89
C ALA A 588 -39.01 7.32 -25.31
N THR A 589 -38.15 7.71 -26.23
CA THR A 589 -38.20 7.32 -27.63
C THR A 589 -36.86 6.70 -28.01
N GLY A 590 -36.88 5.49 -28.57
CA GLY A 590 -35.72 4.90 -29.20
C GLY A 590 -35.63 5.28 -30.68
N TYR A 591 -34.94 4.45 -31.48
CA TYR A 591 -34.83 4.70 -32.91
C TYR A 591 -36.18 4.60 -33.63
N GLN A 592 -36.95 3.54 -33.34
CA GLN A 592 -38.25 3.26 -33.98
C GLN A 592 -39.30 2.72 -33.00
N HIS A 593 -39.12 2.93 -31.70
CA HIS A 593 -40.10 2.60 -30.67
C HIS A 593 -40.25 3.73 -29.65
N THR A 594 -41.33 3.69 -28.90
CA THR A 594 -41.68 4.66 -27.87
C THR A 594 -42.17 3.92 -26.64
N CYS A 595 -41.79 4.41 -25.47
CA CYS A 595 -42.29 3.91 -24.21
C CYS A 595 -42.68 5.06 -23.27
N ALA A 596 -43.67 4.82 -22.41
CA ALA A 596 -44.14 5.81 -21.45
C ALA A 596 -44.42 5.18 -20.09
N ILE A 597 -44.17 5.97 -19.04
CA ILE A 597 -44.55 5.64 -17.66
C ILE A 597 -45.85 6.38 -17.35
N THR A 598 -46.81 5.64 -16.78
CA THR A 598 -48.07 6.20 -16.29
C THR A 598 -47.95 6.71 -14.86
N VAL A 599 -48.90 7.54 -14.41
CA VAL A 599 -48.96 8.03 -13.01
C VAL A 599 -48.90 6.92 -11.93
N ASN A 600 -49.27 5.69 -12.27
CA ASN A 600 -49.24 4.53 -11.37
C ASN A 600 -47.94 3.72 -11.47
N GLY A 601 -46.92 4.22 -12.17
CA GLY A 601 -45.63 3.55 -12.35
C GLY A 601 -45.68 2.33 -13.28
N ALA A 602 -46.76 2.14 -14.04
CA ALA A 602 -46.84 1.11 -15.10
C ALA A 602 -46.21 1.61 -16.40
N VAL A 603 -45.57 0.70 -17.15
CA VAL A 603 -44.87 1.02 -18.40
C VAL A 603 -45.63 0.46 -19.61
N TYR A 604 -45.80 1.30 -20.62
CA TYR A 604 -46.33 0.90 -21.93
C TYR A 604 -45.31 1.20 -23.01
N CYS A 605 -45.16 0.31 -23.99
CA CYS A 605 -44.29 0.49 -25.15
C CYS A 605 -45.02 0.17 -26.47
N TRP A 606 -44.62 0.84 -27.55
CA TRP A 606 -45.15 0.66 -28.89
C TRP A 606 -44.13 1.03 -29.96
N GLY A 607 -44.41 0.67 -31.22
CA GLY A 607 -43.51 0.83 -32.36
C GLY A 607 -42.88 -0.48 -32.82
N GLU A 608 -41.69 -0.36 -33.40
CA GLU A 608 -40.89 -1.50 -33.84
C GLU A 608 -40.61 -2.45 -32.67
N ASN A 609 -40.72 -3.75 -32.90
CA ASN A 609 -40.51 -4.76 -31.89
C ASN A 609 -39.73 -5.99 -32.41
N SER A 610 -39.05 -5.85 -33.55
CA SER A 610 -38.23 -6.91 -34.17
C SER A 610 -37.20 -7.53 -33.21
N SER A 611 -36.70 -6.73 -32.26
CA SER A 611 -35.74 -7.12 -31.21
C SER A 611 -36.39 -7.30 -29.83
N GLY A 612 -37.73 -7.28 -29.73
CA GLY A 612 -38.43 -7.36 -28.45
C GLY A 612 -38.39 -6.06 -27.62
N GLN A 613 -38.00 -4.92 -28.21
CA GLN A 613 -37.83 -3.63 -27.52
C GLN A 613 -39.12 -3.03 -26.95
N CYS A 614 -40.29 -3.57 -27.32
CA CYS A 614 -41.56 -3.24 -26.68
C CYS A 614 -41.89 -4.11 -25.44
N GLY A 615 -41.06 -5.09 -25.08
CA GLY A 615 -41.22 -5.86 -23.83
C GLY A 615 -42.49 -6.71 -23.77
N SER A 616 -43.04 -7.09 -24.93
CA SER A 616 -44.36 -7.71 -25.05
C SER A 616 -44.35 -9.25 -25.04
N GLY A 617 -43.19 -9.87 -24.86
CA GLY A 617 -43.02 -11.34 -24.99
C GLY A 617 -43.11 -11.85 -26.43
N SER A 618 -43.02 -10.97 -27.42
CA SER A 618 -43.08 -11.28 -28.85
C SER A 618 -42.13 -10.40 -29.65
N THR A 619 -41.93 -10.72 -30.94
CA THR A 619 -41.15 -9.90 -31.89
C THR A 619 -42.02 -9.14 -32.90
N SER A 620 -43.34 -9.12 -32.72
CA SER A 620 -44.27 -8.41 -33.61
C SER A 620 -44.41 -6.96 -33.19
N ASP A 621 -44.34 -6.05 -34.16
CA ASP A 621 -44.51 -4.61 -33.96
C ASP A 621 -45.84 -4.28 -33.27
N ARG A 622 -45.84 -3.18 -32.54
CA ARG A 622 -46.96 -2.72 -31.73
C ARG A 622 -47.42 -1.36 -32.24
N SER A 623 -48.45 -1.34 -33.09
CA SER A 623 -49.01 -0.08 -33.59
C SER A 623 -49.81 0.72 -32.56
N ARG A 624 -49.95 0.19 -31.34
CA ARG A 624 -50.65 0.79 -30.20
C ARG A 624 -49.87 0.52 -28.91
N PRO A 625 -49.96 1.40 -27.90
CA PRO A 625 -49.37 1.18 -26.58
C PRO A 625 -49.71 -0.19 -26.01
N ASN A 626 -48.67 -0.99 -25.73
CA ASN A 626 -48.77 -2.31 -25.11
C ASN A 626 -48.21 -2.27 -23.69
N LEU A 627 -48.93 -2.85 -22.73
CA LEU A 627 -48.46 -2.97 -21.35
C LEU A 627 -47.25 -3.90 -21.25
N VAL A 628 -46.16 -3.42 -20.65
CA VAL A 628 -44.97 -4.22 -20.36
C VAL A 628 -45.16 -4.98 -19.06
N ASN A 629 -45.33 -6.29 -19.16
CA ASN A 629 -45.50 -7.15 -17.98
C ASN A 629 -44.22 -7.28 -17.16
N GLY A 630 -44.34 -7.37 -15.84
CA GLY A 630 -43.20 -7.53 -14.94
C GLY A 630 -42.47 -6.23 -14.61
N VAL A 631 -43.06 -5.07 -14.90
CA VAL A 631 -42.57 -3.75 -14.46
C VAL A 631 -43.69 -3.02 -13.73
N SER A 632 -43.40 -2.63 -12.49
CA SER A 632 -44.27 -1.82 -11.63
C SER A 632 -43.41 -0.84 -10.84
N ASN A 633 -43.96 0.31 -10.44
CA ASN A 633 -43.24 1.35 -9.70
C ASN A 633 -42.02 1.91 -10.46
N ALA A 634 -42.12 2.01 -11.79
CA ALA A 634 -41.13 2.68 -12.61
C ALA A 634 -41.10 4.18 -12.31
N VAL A 635 -39.91 4.74 -12.13
CA VAL A 635 -39.69 6.18 -11.88
C VAL A 635 -38.94 6.88 -13.00
N ALA A 636 -38.16 6.15 -13.81
CA ALA A 636 -37.53 6.66 -15.01
C ALA A 636 -37.47 5.60 -16.11
N ILE A 637 -37.51 6.03 -17.36
CA ILE A 637 -37.44 5.17 -18.54
C ILE A 637 -36.50 5.79 -19.56
N THR A 638 -35.75 4.94 -20.26
CA THR A 638 -34.84 5.33 -21.33
C THR A 638 -34.87 4.27 -22.43
N ALA A 639 -34.65 4.69 -23.67
CA ALA A 639 -34.66 3.82 -24.83
C ALA A 639 -33.44 4.12 -25.69
N GLY A 640 -32.69 3.08 -26.05
CA GLY A 640 -31.62 3.15 -27.05
C GLY A 640 -32.17 2.88 -28.45
N ASP A 641 -31.31 2.42 -29.37
CA ASP A 641 -31.75 2.20 -30.75
C ASP A 641 -32.79 1.07 -30.84
N SER A 642 -32.57 -0.02 -30.09
CA SER A 642 -33.44 -1.20 -30.12
C SER A 642 -33.49 -1.92 -28.76
N HIS A 643 -33.24 -1.20 -27.67
CA HIS A 643 -33.41 -1.69 -26.30
C HIS A 643 -34.05 -0.61 -25.43
N THR A 644 -34.62 -1.04 -24.31
CA THR A 644 -35.30 -0.16 -23.35
C THR A 644 -34.89 -0.56 -21.95
N CYS A 645 -34.66 0.43 -21.09
CA CYS A 645 -34.37 0.23 -19.68
C CYS A 645 -35.29 1.10 -18.82
N VAL A 646 -35.62 0.58 -17.65
CA VAL A 646 -36.44 1.26 -16.64
C VAL A 646 -35.73 1.25 -15.31
N LEU A 647 -35.79 2.36 -14.59
CA LEU A 647 -35.39 2.49 -13.20
C LEU A 647 -36.63 2.38 -12.32
N LEU A 648 -36.59 1.46 -11.35
CA LEU A 648 -37.64 1.29 -10.35
C LEU A 648 -37.38 2.20 -9.14
N ASN A 649 -38.42 2.48 -8.35
CA ASN A 649 -38.29 3.28 -7.12
C ASN A 649 -37.37 2.67 -6.05
N THR A 650 -37.02 1.38 -6.18
CA THR A 650 -36.04 0.69 -5.33
C THR A 650 -34.60 0.87 -5.79
N GLY A 651 -34.33 1.60 -6.88
CA GLY A 651 -32.98 1.71 -7.45
C GLY A 651 -32.59 0.57 -8.39
N ILE A 652 -33.43 -0.47 -8.53
CA ILE A 652 -33.20 -1.59 -9.45
C ILE A 652 -33.46 -1.16 -10.89
N ILE A 653 -32.59 -1.59 -11.81
CA ILE A 653 -32.76 -1.38 -13.26
C ILE A 653 -33.23 -2.68 -13.91
N ARG A 654 -34.24 -2.59 -14.79
CA ARG A 654 -34.62 -3.67 -15.70
C ARG A 654 -34.50 -3.23 -17.15
N CYS A 655 -33.96 -4.08 -18.01
CA CYS A 655 -33.78 -3.81 -19.44
C CYS A 655 -34.38 -4.93 -20.30
N TRP A 656 -34.74 -4.61 -21.55
CA TRP A 656 -35.19 -5.58 -22.55
C TRP A 656 -34.91 -5.08 -23.97
N GLY A 657 -35.07 -5.96 -24.96
CA GLY A 657 -34.79 -5.67 -26.37
C GLY A 657 -33.51 -6.33 -26.88
N LEU A 658 -32.85 -5.69 -27.83
CA LEU A 658 -31.59 -6.11 -28.44
C LEU A 658 -30.48 -6.19 -27.40
N ASN A 659 -29.61 -7.21 -27.48
CA ASN A 659 -28.52 -7.42 -26.52
C ASN A 659 -27.19 -7.90 -27.16
N ASN A 660 -27.00 -7.73 -28.46
CA ASN A 660 -25.82 -8.30 -29.15
C ASN A 660 -24.47 -7.79 -28.61
N TYR A 661 -24.46 -6.61 -27.98
CA TYR A 661 -23.27 -6.01 -27.36
C TYR A 661 -23.31 -6.06 -25.83
N GLY A 662 -24.31 -6.72 -25.26
CA GLY A 662 -24.50 -6.77 -23.80
C GLY A 662 -25.19 -5.54 -23.22
N GLN A 663 -25.85 -4.70 -24.03
CA GLN A 663 -26.50 -3.44 -23.61
C GLN A 663 -27.64 -3.59 -22.59
N LEU A 664 -28.11 -4.82 -22.34
CA LEU A 664 -29.06 -5.11 -21.26
C LEU A 664 -28.37 -5.34 -19.91
N GLY A 665 -27.06 -5.61 -19.89
CA GLY A 665 -26.27 -5.72 -18.67
C GLY A 665 -26.63 -6.94 -17.81
N ASP A 666 -27.27 -7.96 -18.39
CA ASP A 666 -27.79 -9.14 -17.68
C ASP A 666 -26.78 -10.31 -17.63
N GLY A 667 -25.51 -10.05 -17.92
CA GLY A 667 -24.46 -11.07 -18.02
C GLY A 667 -24.52 -11.92 -19.29
N THR A 668 -25.41 -11.58 -20.23
CA THR A 668 -25.56 -12.30 -21.50
C THR A 668 -25.46 -11.35 -22.69
N THR A 669 -25.41 -11.91 -23.89
CA THR A 669 -25.55 -11.16 -25.16
C THR A 669 -26.80 -11.57 -25.92
N THR A 670 -27.77 -12.18 -25.23
CA THR A 670 -29.02 -12.68 -25.83
C THR A 670 -30.13 -11.64 -25.66
N MET A 671 -30.83 -11.33 -26.73
CA MET A 671 -31.99 -10.43 -26.70
C MET A 671 -33.06 -10.90 -25.72
N ARG A 672 -33.79 -9.97 -25.12
CA ARG A 672 -34.85 -10.27 -24.14
C ARG A 672 -36.18 -9.69 -24.59
N LEU A 673 -37.18 -10.56 -24.77
CA LEU A 673 -38.53 -10.15 -25.17
C LEU A 673 -39.37 -9.62 -23.99
N LEU A 674 -38.87 -9.80 -22.76
CA LEU A 674 -39.46 -9.37 -21.51
C LEU A 674 -38.37 -8.69 -20.66
N PRO A 675 -38.73 -7.78 -19.75
CA PRO A 675 -37.81 -7.15 -18.81
C PRO A 675 -36.97 -8.16 -18.03
N VAL A 676 -35.65 -7.98 -18.04
CA VAL A 676 -34.68 -8.69 -17.20
C VAL A 676 -33.97 -7.71 -16.28
N GLU A 677 -33.57 -8.16 -15.10
CA GLU A 677 -32.77 -7.35 -14.18
C GLU A 677 -31.33 -7.20 -14.68
N VAL A 678 -30.78 -5.99 -14.57
CA VAL A 678 -29.37 -5.70 -14.85
C VAL A 678 -28.50 -6.28 -13.71
N LEU A 679 -27.35 -6.88 -14.02
CA LEU A 679 -26.35 -7.35 -13.03
C LEU A 679 -25.53 -6.19 -12.43
N PRO A 680 -24.86 -6.34 -11.28
CA PRO A 680 -24.24 -5.21 -10.59
C PRO A 680 -22.85 -4.88 -11.12
#